data_AF-A0A8H4U984-F1
#
_entry.id   AF-A0A8H4U984-F1
#
_cell.length_a   1.000
_cell.length_b   1.000
_cell.length_c   1.000
_cell.angle_alpha   90.00
_cell.angle_beta   90.00
_cell.angle_gamma   90.00
#
_symmetry.space_group_name_H-M   'P 1'
#
loop_
_entity.id
_entity.type
_entity.pdbx_description
1 polymer ?
#
loop_
_entity_poly.entity_id
_entity_poly.type
_entity_poly.pdbx_seq_one_letter_code
_entity_poly.pdbx_strand_id
1 'polypeptide(L)'
;MSIASTSDYHGFKEFNILTPNAMLGYGYSSDHFWYGVTRYRPTAIIVDSGSTDGGPYKLGMGKMTCGRGSYVRDLEPILAAAFRYKIKVLIGSVGGDGSNKHVAEMLEIVTEIAHREGYSFKVAIIEAEVDKDFIKSRISGSRVSPCGPVEPLLPEVVDTAVDVVAQMGAEPYLKALAEDPDIILGGRSYDPAPFAAFSILHGVLPGAAWHMGKIMECGGICAVPKGRSMIATLRKDSFDLTPLSPAERCTPLSVAAHTLYEKTRPDRLPGPGGVLNLDNAKYEQIAEKTCRVSQAQFIETPYQIKLEGVTHLGFRTIFIGGIRDPTLIDQVDDFLERVRQYSHNLFPELDKSEQCQLKDAVVEFKSERLYTLAGKPMPSSWGSIGGLHKTSDGFVRIHDSFPNHAEGTLQLLDLAAGSSREQVSEKIADWASIDLENCATAEGKLAIYALRSYRQWDRLPQSKAISNFPIGIKHFSASPSTGLSARMEGGNSKCLEGLRVVELSRVIAAPLCGMTLAAHGAEVIWVTSPNLPDLPSIDRNFARGKRTVQLDIHNPDDKSQLLQLLKDCDVFIQGFRPGSLASYGLSQEELIKINPNIIVANMSAFGPDGPWSGRRGFDSLVQTCSGMNVSEAEHAAKGEAARPTPCQALDHAGGYMLAAGVMAALYRRATNGGSWRVDMSLAGIMKYLRSLGQYPGASGFEAPDFNKPEDVPETCFEIRETGFGSMTAIKHCATIEGLQVGWDVMPKPLGSDKAEWT
;
A
#
# COMPACT_ATOMS: atom_id res chain seq x y z
N MET A 1 -11.93 22.33 49.67
CA MET A 1 -11.09 23.14 50.58
C MET A 1 -11.47 24.61 50.42
N SER A 2 -11.50 25.36 51.52
CA SER A 2 -11.89 26.79 51.58
C SER A 2 -11.06 27.66 50.63
N ILE A 3 -11.72 28.57 49.92
CA ILE A 3 -11.12 29.54 49.00
C ILE A 3 -10.24 30.51 49.82
N ALA A 4 -8.93 30.47 49.61
CA ALA A 4 -7.99 31.42 50.19
C ALA A 4 -7.99 32.72 49.37
N SER A 5 -7.99 33.85 50.09
CA SER A 5 -7.95 35.22 49.59
C SER A 5 -6.68 35.55 48.80
N THR A 6 -6.79 36.58 47.96
CA THR A 6 -5.87 37.12 46.95
C THR A 6 -4.48 37.62 47.42
N SER A 7 -3.92 37.13 48.53
CA SER A 7 -2.64 37.65 49.09
C SER A 7 -1.40 36.77 48.89
N ASP A 8 -1.48 35.55 48.34
CA ASP A 8 -0.31 34.65 48.24
C ASP A 8 0.22 34.48 46.80
N TYR A 9 0.65 35.58 46.15
CA TYR A 9 1.35 35.52 44.86
C TYR A 9 2.89 35.40 45.00
N HIS A 10 3.44 35.48 46.21
CA HIS A 10 4.88 35.31 46.44
C HIS A 10 5.27 33.82 46.53
N GLY A 11 6.02 33.33 45.53
CA GLY A 11 6.69 32.02 45.59
C GLY A 11 6.40 31.03 44.44
N PHE A 12 5.48 31.32 43.53
CA PHE A 12 5.24 30.45 42.37
C PHE A 12 6.41 30.55 41.37
N LYS A 13 6.97 29.41 40.97
CA LYS A 13 8.03 29.34 39.96
C LYS A 13 7.44 28.98 38.61
N GLU A 14 7.57 29.89 37.63
CA GLU A 14 7.17 29.60 36.25
C GLU A 14 7.91 28.38 35.70
N PHE A 15 7.20 27.58 34.91
CA PHE A 15 7.75 26.39 34.27
C PHE A 15 7.13 26.17 32.89
N ASN A 16 7.77 25.34 32.09
CA ASN A 16 7.36 25.09 30.70
C ASN A 16 6.92 23.64 30.51
N ILE A 17 5.91 23.43 29.68
CA ILE A 17 5.51 22.13 29.13
C ILE A 17 5.73 22.17 27.61
N LEU A 18 6.38 21.15 27.08
CA LEU A 18 6.57 20.95 25.64
C LEU A 18 5.61 19.88 25.15
N THR A 19 4.89 20.17 24.07
CA THR A 19 4.15 19.17 23.31
C THR A 19 4.73 19.09 21.90
N PRO A 20 5.45 18.02 21.54
CA PRO A 20 6.05 17.88 20.22
C PRO A 20 5.01 17.74 19.11
N ASN A 21 3.92 17.05 19.40
CA ASN A 21 2.80 16.82 18.49
C ASN A 21 1.55 16.45 19.28
N ALA A 22 0.38 16.54 18.66
CA ALA A 22 -0.87 16.04 19.22
C ALA A 22 -0.84 14.51 19.36
N MET A 23 -0.55 13.79 18.28
CA MET A 23 -0.60 12.33 18.24
C MET A 23 0.79 11.73 18.02
N LEU A 24 1.25 10.84 18.91
CA LEU A 24 2.49 10.10 18.67
C LEU A 24 2.35 9.16 17.46
N GLY A 25 3.41 9.07 16.66
CA GLY A 25 3.47 8.33 15.41
C GLY A 25 3.18 9.20 14.18
N TYR A 26 2.48 10.32 14.33
CA TYR A 26 2.24 11.23 13.20
C TYR A 26 3.50 12.02 12.79
N GLY A 27 4.52 12.11 13.66
CA GLY A 27 5.77 12.78 13.36
C GLY A 27 5.79 14.27 13.68
N TYR A 28 6.98 14.80 13.93
CA TYR A 28 7.24 16.21 14.16
C TYR A 28 8.68 16.58 13.75
N SER A 29 8.96 17.86 13.62
CA SER A 29 10.32 18.34 13.29
C SER A 29 11.25 18.15 14.48
N SER A 30 12.31 17.34 14.30
CA SER A 30 13.36 17.12 15.30
C SER A 30 14.05 18.43 15.68
N ASP A 31 14.29 19.31 14.71
CA ASP A 31 14.91 20.63 14.95
C ASP A 31 14.05 21.50 15.85
N HIS A 32 12.73 21.55 15.59
CA HIS A 32 11.80 22.32 16.42
C HIS A 32 11.70 21.73 17.83
N PHE A 33 11.69 20.40 17.95
CA PHE A 33 11.69 19.71 19.23
C PHE A 33 12.92 20.06 20.08
N TRP A 34 14.13 19.89 19.51
CA TRP A 34 15.38 20.17 20.22
C TRP A 34 15.56 21.66 20.50
N TYR A 35 15.10 22.55 19.61
CA TYR A 35 14.99 23.97 19.89
C TYR A 35 14.12 24.22 21.12
N GLY A 36 12.93 23.63 21.19
CA GLY A 36 12.04 23.70 22.34
C GLY A 36 12.71 23.26 23.64
N VAL A 37 13.34 22.08 23.63
CA VAL A 37 14.05 21.51 24.78
C VAL A 37 15.17 22.43 25.27
N THR A 38 16.03 22.88 24.36
CA THR A 38 17.24 23.66 24.73
C THR A 38 16.91 25.11 25.10
N ARG A 39 15.97 25.75 24.39
CA ARG A 39 15.61 27.16 24.60
C ARG A 39 14.74 27.38 25.83
N TYR A 40 13.75 26.51 26.04
CA TYR A 40 12.72 26.69 27.06
C TYR A 40 12.91 25.79 28.28
N ARG A 41 13.76 24.75 28.21
CA ARG A 41 14.05 23.82 29.31
C ARG A 41 12.77 23.33 30.01
N PRO A 42 11.87 22.66 29.27
CA PRO A 42 10.58 22.23 29.79
C PRO A 42 10.76 21.28 30.97
N THR A 43 9.87 21.38 31.96
CA THR A 43 9.86 20.47 33.12
C THR A 43 9.17 19.16 32.77
N ALA A 44 8.25 19.19 31.80
CA ALA A 44 7.65 18.00 31.23
C ALA A 44 7.49 18.08 29.71
N ILE A 45 7.57 16.92 29.08
CA ILE A 45 7.08 16.65 27.73
C ILE A 45 5.77 15.88 27.91
N ILE A 46 4.67 16.45 27.41
CA ILE A 46 3.34 15.83 27.55
C ILE A 46 2.70 15.70 26.18
N VAL A 47 2.18 14.52 25.88
CA VAL A 47 1.45 14.21 24.65
C VAL A 47 0.18 13.44 25.00
N ASP A 48 -0.97 13.90 24.55
CA ASP A 48 -2.19 13.09 24.60
C ASP A 48 -2.37 12.41 23.24
N SER A 49 -2.07 11.10 23.18
CA SER A 49 -2.17 10.32 21.95
C SER A 49 -3.59 9.78 21.72
N GLY A 50 -4.61 10.50 22.18
CA GLY A 50 -6.01 10.08 22.15
C GLY A 50 -6.73 10.42 20.85
N SER A 51 -7.61 9.52 20.39
CA SER A 51 -8.67 9.88 19.42
C SER A 51 -9.85 8.93 19.54
N THR A 52 -11.06 9.39 19.18
CA THR A 52 -12.22 8.53 18.87
C THR A 52 -12.57 8.51 17.40
N ASP A 53 -11.96 9.39 16.61
CA ASP A 53 -12.36 9.63 15.21
C ASP A 53 -12.02 8.43 14.31
N GLY A 54 -11.03 7.63 14.72
CA GLY A 54 -10.68 6.36 14.08
C GLY A 54 -11.78 5.30 14.14
N GLY A 55 -12.83 5.54 14.94
CA GLY A 55 -13.96 4.63 15.11
C GLY A 55 -13.61 3.37 15.90
N PRO A 56 -14.51 2.37 15.92
CA PRO A 56 -14.39 1.21 16.81
C PRO A 56 -13.25 0.24 16.43
N TYR A 57 -12.65 0.41 15.26
CA TYR A 57 -11.73 -0.57 14.69
C TYR A 57 -10.47 -0.78 15.53
N LYS A 58 -9.86 0.30 16.02
CA LYS A 58 -8.56 0.24 16.70
C LYS A 58 -8.68 -0.45 18.07
N LEU A 59 -9.64 -0.02 18.88
CA LEU A 59 -10.01 -0.66 20.14
C LEU A 59 -10.43 -2.11 19.91
N GLY A 60 -11.26 -2.38 18.89
CA GLY A 60 -11.79 -3.72 18.62
C GLY A 60 -10.75 -4.72 18.13
N MET A 61 -9.68 -4.23 17.50
CA MET A 61 -8.56 -5.05 17.01
C MET A 61 -7.36 -5.05 17.97
N GLY A 62 -7.35 -4.20 19.00
CA GLY A 62 -6.19 -3.97 19.85
C GLY A 62 -4.96 -3.51 19.08
N LYS A 63 -5.15 -2.70 18.02
CA LYS A 63 -4.06 -2.19 17.19
C LYS A 63 -3.86 -0.70 17.42
N MET A 64 -2.59 -0.28 17.53
CA MET A 64 -2.25 1.14 17.57
C MET A 64 -2.69 1.89 16.29
N THR A 65 -2.85 3.20 16.41
CA THR A 65 -3.21 4.09 15.29
C THR A 65 -2.15 4.06 14.19
N CYS A 66 -0.88 4.21 14.55
CA CYS A 66 0.27 4.21 13.63
C CYS A 66 1.01 2.87 13.63
N GLY A 67 1.92 2.66 12.66
CA GLY A 67 2.83 1.52 12.69
C GLY A 67 3.91 1.68 13.77
N ARG A 68 4.43 0.56 14.30
CA ARG A 68 5.45 0.54 15.37
C ARG A 68 6.64 1.46 15.08
N GLY A 69 7.20 1.40 13.87
CA GLY A 69 8.35 2.23 13.48
C GLY A 69 8.09 3.74 13.61
N SER A 70 6.85 4.20 13.41
CA SER A 70 6.49 5.60 13.59
C SER A 70 6.53 6.04 15.06
N TYR A 71 6.13 5.16 15.98
CA TYR A 71 6.22 5.43 17.43
C TYR A 71 7.67 5.43 17.90
N VAL A 72 8.50 4.49 17.40
CA VAL A 72 9.94 4.45 17.71
C VAL A 72 10.61 5.76 17.31
N ARG A 73 10.40 6.22 16.07
CA ARG A 73 10.93 7.49 15.56
C ARG A 73 10.58 8.69 16.46
N ASP A 74 9.32 8.78 16.88
CA ASP A 74 8.86 9.91 17.69
C ASP A 74 9.37 9.82 19.14
N LEU A 75 9.48 8.62 19.71
CA LEU A 75 9.89 8.41 21.10
C LEU A 75 11.39 8.58 21.32
N GLU A 76 12.23 8.18 20.37
CA GLU A 76 13.70 8.26 20.48
C GLU A 76 14.20 9.63 20.98
N PRO A 77 13.87 10.77 20.32
CA PRO A 77 14.30 12.08 20.79
C PRO A 77 13.64 12.48 22.12
N ILE A 78 12.39 12.06 22.41
CA ILE A 78 11.71 12.33 23.69
C ILE A 78 12.45 11.66 24.84
N LEU A 79 12.76 10.37 24.71
CA LEU A 79 13.47 9.59 25.73
C LEU A 79 14.90 10.09 25.92
N ALA A 80 15.58 10.47 24.83
CA ALA A 80 16.89 11.09 24.92
C ALA A 80 16.84 12.42 25.70
N ALA A 81 15.83 13.27 25.46
CA ALA A 81 15.65 14.52 26.19
C ALA A 81 15.32 14.27 27.67
N ALA A 82 14.43 13.32 27.96
CA ALA A 82 14.07 12.91 29.31
C ALA A 82 15.30 12.43 30.11
N PHE A 83 16.11 11.56 29.51
CA PHE A 83 17.30 11.02 30.16
C PHE A 83 18.36 12.08 30.45
N ARG A 84 18.69 12.90 29.43
CA ARG A 84 19.80 13.89 29.48
C ARG A 84 19.46 15.11 30.32
N TYR A 85 18.23 15.61 30.23
CA TYR A 85 17.81 16.86 30.88
C TYR A 85 16.90 16.64 32.10
N LYS A 86 16.61 15.39 32.46
CA LYS A 86 15.72 15.01 33.58
C LYS A 86 14.32 15.61 33.44
N ILE A 87 13.81 15.60 32.21
CA ILE A 87 12.48 16.09 31.85
C ILE A 87 11.49 14.95 32.03
N LYS A 88 10.37 15.19 32.71
CA LYS A 88 9.32 14.19 32.89
C LYS A 88 8.56 13.94 31.59
N VAL A 89 8.14 12.71 31.32
CA VAL A 89 7.36 12.37 30.11
C VAL A 89 6.01 11.80 30.51
N LEU A 90 4.93 12.41 30.05
CA LEU A 90 3.57 11.90 30.28
C LEU A 90 2.90 11.66 28.94
N ILE A 91 2.41 10.44 28.71
CA ILE A 91 1.68 10.09 27.50
C ILE A 91 0.29 9.60 27.91
N GLY A 92 -0.74 10.30 27.44
CA GLY A 92 -2.15 9.89 27.59
C GLY A 92 -2.65 9.09 26.40
N SER A 93 -3.67 8.26 26.63
CA SER A 93 -4.37 7.51 25.59
C SER A 93 -3.42 6.79 24.63
N VAL A 94 -2.38 6.15 25.18
CA VAL A 94 -1.31 5.52 24.38
C VAL A 94 -1.87 4.63 23.26
N GLY A 95 -1.27 4.74 22.08
CA GLY A 95 -1.68 3.99 20.89
C GLY A 95 -2.96 4.47 20.20
N GLY A 96 -3.63 5.53 20.68
CA GLY A 96 -4.88 6.05 20.11
C GLY A 96 -6.05 5.90 21.07
N ASP A 97 -6.41 4.65 21.35
CA ASP A 97 -7.60 4.34 22.13
C ASP A 97 -7.25 4.01 23.60
N GLY A 98 -5.97 3.79 23.91
CA GLY A 98 -5.53 3.59 25.30
C GLY A 98 -6.07 2.34 26.01
N SER A 99 -6.22 1.21 25.32
CA SER A 99 -6.44 -0.10 25.97
C SER A 99 -5.20 -0.56 26.72
N ASN A 100 -5.33 -1.55 27.60
CA ASN A 100 -4.19 -2.09 28.34
C ASN A 100 -3.18 -2.75 27.39
N LYS A 101 -3.64 -3.32 26.28
CA LYS A 101 -2.79 -3.83 25.20
C LYS A 101 -1.92 -2.73 24.58
N HIS A 102 -2.51 -1.56 24.31
CA HIS A 102 -1.74 -0.42 23.79
C HIS A 102 -0.71 0.08 24.81
N VAL A 103 -1.05 0.10 26.11
CA VAL A 103 -0.12 0.46 27.19
C VAL A 103 1.06 -0.51 27.24
N ALA A 104 0.79 -1.82 27.17
CA ALA A 104 1.82 -2.85 27.17
C ALA A 104 2.76 -2.74 25.95
N GLU A 105 2.22 -2.57 24.75
CA GLU A 105 3.02 -2.42 23.53
C GLU A 105 3.84 -1.12 23.54
N MET A 106 3.29 -0.02 24.07
CA MET A 106 4.04 1.23 24.26
C MET A 106 5.18 1.07 25.26
N LEU A 107 4.96 0.35 26.36
CA LEU A 107 5.99 0.03 27.35
C LEU A 107 7.11 -0.81 26.72
N GLU A 108 6.77 -1.76 25.87
CA GLU A 108 7.75 -2.57 25.13
C GLU A 108 8.64 -1.68 24.24
N ILE A 109 8.05 -0.74 23.47
CA ILE A 109 8.79 0.20 22.64
C ILE A 109 9.75 1.07 23.49
N VAL A 110 9.25 1.62 24.60
CA VAL A 110 10.08 2.41 25.52
C VAL A 110 11.22 1.58 26.10
N THR A 111 10.94 0.32 26.46
CA THR A 111 11.93 -0.62 27.03
C THR A 111 13.01 -0.95 26.01
N GLU A 112 12.63 -1.23 24.76
CA GLU A 112 13.55 -1.53 23.67
C GLU A 112 14.50 -0.36 23.39
N ILE A 113 13.96 0.86 23.25
CA ILE A 113 14.77 2.07 23.04
C ILE A 113 15.69 2.30 24.24
N ALA A 114 15.18 2.18 25.46
CA ALA A 114 15.97 2.37 26.67
C ALA A 114 17.13 1.36 26.76
N HIS A 115 16.87 0.08 26.48
CA HIS A 115 17.91 -0.95 26.44
C HIS A 115 18.97 -0.66 25.37
N ARG A 116 18.54 -0.31 24.16
CA ARG A 116 19.44 -0.04 23.03
C ARG A 116 20.35 1.15 23.30
N GLU A 117 19.81 2.22 23.90
CA GLU A 117 20.56 3.45 24.17
C GLU A 117 21.24 3.48 25.56
N GLY A 118 21.04 2.44 26.38
CA GLY A 118 21.58 2.36 27.74
C GLY A 118 20.94 3.33 28.73
N TYR A 119 19.67 3.70 28.52
CA TYR A 119 18.91 4.54 29.44
C TYR A 119 18.28 3.73 30.57
N SER A 120 18.11 4.38 31.73
CA SER A 120 17.39 3.84 32.88
C SER A 120 16.32 4.84 33.31
N PHE A 121 15.08 4.37 33.39
CA PHE A 121 13.90 5.16 33.71
C PHE A 121 13.05 4.47 34.76
N LYS A 122 12.47 5.24 35.70
CA LYS A 122 11.32 4.82 36.51
C LYS A 122 10.05 5.05 35.70
N VAL A 123 9.38 3.97 35.27
CA VAL A 123 8.16 4.05 34.46
C VAL A 123 6.94 3.68 35.29
N ALA A 124 5.89 4.50 35.24
CA ALA A 124 4.58 4.19 35.78
C ALA A 124 3.60 3.93 34.62
N ILE A 125 2.77 2.90 34.77
CA ILE A 125 1.68 2.58 33.84
C ILE A 125 0.33 2.81 34.51
N ILE A 126 -0.65 3.32 33.76
CA ILE A 126 -2.02 3.49 34.23
C ILE A 126 -2.94 2.79 33.24
N GLU A 127 -3.51 1.67 33.68
CA GLU A 127 -4.48 0.89 32.90
C GLU A 127 -5.87 1.54 32.92
N ALA A 128 -6.64 1.34 31.85
CA ALA A 128 -7.94 1.97 31.67
C ALA A 128 -9.07 0.98 31.40
N GLU A 129 -8.77 -0.31 31.17
CA GLU A 129 -9.81 -1.33 31.03
C GLU A 129 -10.56 -1.53 32.35
N VAL A 130 -11.88 -1.68 32.25
CA VAL A 130 -12.76 -1.87 33.40
C VAL A 130 -13.37 -3.25 33.35
N ASP A 131 -13.33 -3.94 34.49
CA ASP A 131 -13.95 -5.25 34.64
C ASP A 131 -15.44 -5.23 34.28
N LYS A 132 -15.86 -6.19 33.46
CA LYS A 132 -17.24 -6.28 32.95
C LYS A 132 -18.25 -6.54 34.06
N ASP A 133 -17.90 -7.36 35.04
CA ASP A 133 -18.79 -7.67 36.16
C ASP A 133 -18.97 -6.45 37.06
N PHE A 134 -17.90 -5.66 37.26
CA PHE A 134 -18.00 -4.35 37.89
C PHE A 134 -18.98 -3.45 37.13
N ILE A 135 -18.87 -3.31 35.81
CA ILE A 135 -19.81 -2.50 35.01
C ILE A 135 -21.25 -2.99 35.19
N LYS A 136 -21.51 -4.29 35.06
CA LYS A 136 -22.86 -4.88 35.24
C LYS A 136 -23.44 -4.62 36.63
N SER A 137 -22.59 -4.65 37.68
CA SER A 137 -23.01 -4.29 39.04
C SER A 137 -23.43 -2.82 39.14
N ARG A 138 -22.75 -1.91 38.42
CA ARG A 138 -23.06 -0.49 38.37
C ARG A 138 -24.34 -0.20 37.59
N ILE A 139 -24.61 -0.95 36.53
CA ILE A 139 -25.88 -0.90 35.79
C ILE A 139 -27.04 -1.30 36.71
N SER A 140 -26.92 -2.43 37.40
CA SER A 140 -27.94 -2.93 38.34
C SER A 140 -28.21 -1.97 39.49
N GLY A 141 -27.20 -1.22 39.93
CA GLY A 141 -27.31 -0.18 40.94
C GLY A 141 -27.75 1.20 40.44
N SER A 142 -28.17 1.34 39.17
CA SER A 142 -28.52 2.63 38.54
C SER A 142 -27.42 3.70 38.64
N ARG A 143 -26.15 3.28 38.61
CA ARG A 143 -24.97 4.16 38.66
C ARG A 143 -24.32 4.37 37.29
N VAL A 144 -25.01 4.00 36.23
CA VAL A 144 -24.63 4.20 34.83
C VAL A 144 -25.77 4.93 34.13
N SER A 145 -25.44 5.94 33.34
CA SER A 145 -26.40 6.74 32.57
C SER A 145 -25.89 6.92 31.14
N PRO A 146 -26.78 7.07 30.15
CA PRO A 146 -26.38 7.42 28.78
C PRO A 146 -25.49 8.67 28.73
N CYS A 147 -24.41 8.59 27.95
CA CYS A 147 -23.54 9.73 27.67
C CYS A 147 -24.05 10.48 26.43
N GLY A 148 -25.10 11.29 26.60
CA GLY A 148 -25.75 12.02 25.50
C GLY A 148 -27.04 11.33 25.01
N PRO A 149 -27.50 11.61 23.78
CA PRO A 149 -28.76 11.08 23.23
C PRO A 149 -28.58 9.64 22.71
N VAL A 150 -28.09 8.74 23.56
CA VAL A 150 -27.88 7.31 23.24
C VAL A 150 -28.73 6.44 24.15
N GLU A 151 -28.94 5.19 23.75
CA GLU A 151 -29.72 4.22 24.52
C GLU A 151 -29.04 3.87 25.86
N PRO A 152 -29.80 3.47 26.89
CA PRO A 152 -29.23 2.93 28.12
C PRO A 152 -28.33 1.72 27.86
N LEU A 153 -27.18 1.66 28.55
CA LEU A 153 -26.29 0.51 28.49
C LEU A 153 -26.92 -0.68 29.22
N LEU A 154 -27.12 -1.78 28.51
CA LEU A 154 -27.69 -3.02 29.04
C LEU A 154 -26.57 -4.01 29.42
N PRO A 155 -26.76 -4.85 30.47
CA PRO A 155 -25.76 -5.83 30.88
C PRO A 155 -25.31 -6.78 29.76
N GLU A 156 -26.23 -7.21 28.91
CA GLU A 156 -25.96 -8.10 27.78
C GLU A 156 -25.04 -7.49 26.72
N VAL A 157 -25.06 -6.15 26.55
CA VAL A 157 -24.17 -5.44 25.63
C VAL A 157 -22.74 -5.37 26.19
N VAL A 158 -22.59 -5.33 27.52
CA VAL A 158 -21.28 -5.38 28.17
C VAL A 158 -20.62 -6.74 27.94
N ASP A 159 -21.40 -7.82 27.97
CA ASP A 159 -20.88 -9.17 27.74
C ASP A 159 -20.32 -9.33 26.32
N THR A 160 -20.98 -8.73 25.31
CA THR A 160 -20.55 -8.80 23.90
C THR A 160 -19.36 -7.90 23.55
N ALA A 161 -19.02 -6.93 24.41
CA ALA A 161 -17.91 -6.02 24.14
C ALA A 161 -16.57 -6.77 24.11
N VAL A 162 -15.71 -6.49 23.13
CA VAL A 162 -14.34 -7.03 23.05
C VAL A 162 -13.49 -6.45 24.17
N ASP A 163 -13.49 -5.12 24.29
CA ASP A 163 -12.83 -4.36 25.36
C ASP A 163 -13.73 -3.19 25.78
N VAL A 164 -13.62 -2.79 27.06
CA VAL A 164 -14.28 -1.60 27.61
C VAL A 164 -13.29 -0.79 28.41
N VAL A 165 -13.05 0.46 27.99
CA VAL A 165 -12.13 1.38 28.62
C VAL A 165 -12.87 2.54 29.28
N ALA A 166 -12.30 3.05 30.38
CA ALA A 166 -12.78 4.22 31.09
C ALA A 166 -11.91 5.44 30.77
N GLN A 167 -12.53 6.51 30.27
CA GLN A 167 -11.85 7.78 30.07
C GLN A 167 -11.55 8.44 31.42
N MET A 168 -10.31 8.31 31.89
CA MET A 168 -9.89 8.74 33.23
C MET A 168 -9.66 10.26 33.32
N GLY A 169 -9.83 10.81 34.53
CA GLY A 169 -9.48 12.20 34.86
C GLY A 169 -8.01 12.40 35.25
N ALA A 170 -7.71 13.52 35.89
CA ALA A 170 -6.35 13.87 36.32
C ALA A 170 -5.86 13.07 37.56
N GLU A 171 -6.78 12.45 38.29
CA GLU A 171 -6.52 11.83 39.59
C GLU A 171 -5.55 10.63 39.52
N PRO A 172 -5.66 9.69 38.56
CA PRO A 172 -4.68 8.62 38.42
C PRO A 172 -3.27 9.13 38.11
N TYR A 173 -3.16 10.19 37.28
CA TYR A 173 -1.88 10.83 36.98
C TYR A 173 -1.29 11.52 38.21
N LEU A 174 -2.10 12.24 38.99
CA LEU A 174 -1.65 12.85 40.26
C LEU A 174 -1.14 11.77 41.23
N LYS A 175 -1.83 10.64 41.33
CA LYS A 175 -1.40 9.50 42.15
C LYS A 175 -0.08 8.93 41.67
N ALA A 176 0.08 8.73 40.36
CA ALA A 176 1.33 8.23 39.78
C ALA A 176 2.49 9.22 39.96
N LEU A 177 2.25 10.52 39.75
CA LEU A 177 3.27 11.57 39.92
C LEU A 177 3.77 11.68 41.37
N ALA A 178 2.96 11.31 42.37
CA ALA A 178 3.39 11.29 43.77
C ALA A 178 4.53 10.29 44.04
N GLU A 179 4.68 9.27 43.17
CA GLU A 179 5.79 8.32 43.21
C GLU A 179 7.02 8.81 42.42
N ASP A 180 7.00 10.03 41.87
CA ASP A 180 8.08 10.64 41.09
C ASP A 180 8.65 9.77 39.93
N PRO A 181 7.81 9.17 39.07
CA PRO A 181 8.30 8.44 37.88
C PRO A 181 8.95 9.40 36.88
N ASP A 182 9.87 8.90 36.06
CA ASP A 182 10.43 9.63 34.91
C ASP A 182 9.43 9.67 33.75
N ILE A 183 8.69 8.57 33.56
CA ILE A 183 7.76 8.37 32.45
C ILE A 183 6.43 7.84 33.00
N ILE A 184 5.32 8.39 32.53
CA ILE A 184 3.97 7.87 32.77
C ILE A 184 3.32 7.49 31.43
N LEU A 185 2.90 6.24 31.32
CA LEU A 185 2.14 5.72 30.19
C LEU A 185 0.70 5.45 30.64
N GLY A 186 -0.23 6.32 30.26
CA GLY A 186 -1.64 6.18 30.59
C GLY A 186 -2.44 5.60 29.42
N GLY A 187 -3.35 4.68 29.75
CA GLY A 187 -4.41 4.22 28.86
C GLY A 187 -5.43 5.32 28.57
N ARG A 188 -6.68 4.95 28.32
CA ARG A 188 -7.74 5.88 27.91
C ARG A 188 -7.89 7.04 28.89
N SER A 189 -7.57 8.24 28.43
CA SER A 189 -7.58 9.46 29.23
C SER A 189 -8.52 10.50 28.65
N TYR A 190 -9.06 11.35 29.51
CA TYR A 190 -9.60 12.61 29.04
C TYR A 190 -8.42 13.46 28.60
N ASP A 191 -8.43 13.91 27.35
CA ASP A 191 -7.27 14.45 26.64
C ASP A 191 -6.48 15.53 27.43
N PRO A 192 -7.11 16.46 28.18
CA PRO A 192 -6.40 17.43 29.01
C PRO A 192 -5.82 16.88 30.32
N ALA A 193 -6.21 15.67 30.76
CA ALA A 193 -5.93 15.12 32.08
C ALA A 193 -4.43 15.04 32.43
N PRO A 194 -3.52 14.51 31.58
CA PRO A 194 -2.10 14.46 31.91
C PRO A 194 -1.50 15.88 32.09
N PHE A 195 -1.95 16.85 31.29
CA PHE A 195 -1.54 18.25 31.39
C PHE A 195 -2.05 18.90 32.67
N ALA A 196 -3.33 18.70 32.99
CA ALA A 196 -3.98 19.26 34.16
C ALA A 196 -3.36 18.69 35.45
N ALA A 197 -3.16 17.37 35.50
CA ALA A 197 -2.53 16.68 36.63
C ALA A 197 -1.13 17.24 36.91
N PHE A 198 -0.28 17.31 35.89
CA PHE A 198 1.07 17.84 36.03
C PHE A 198 1.04 19.31 36.50
N SER A 199 0.16 20.12 35.95
CA SER A 199 0.07 21.55 36.28
C SER A 199 -0.45 21.80 37.70
N ILE A 200 -1.48 21.07 38.13
CA ILE A 200 -2.07 21.17 39.47
C ILE A 200 -1.07 20.73 40.53
N LEU A 201 -0.30 19.66 40.29
CA LEU A 201 0.78 19.24 41.17
C LEU A 201 1.81 20.34 41.41
N HIS A 202 2.08 21.18 40.40
CA HIS A 202 3.00 22.30 40.46
C HIS A 202 2.34 23.62 40.90
N GLY A 203 1.11 23.58 41.42
CA GLY A 203 0.43 24.72 42.04
C GLY A 203 -0.29 25.65 41.07
N VAL A 204 -0.50 25.25 39.81
CA VAL A 204 -1.37 25.98 38.87
C VAL A 204 -2.83 25.79 39.26
N LEU A 205 -3.62 26.87 39.23
CA LEU A 205 -5.05 26.81 39.53
C LEU A 205 -5.78 25.94 38.49
N PRO A 206 -6.77 25.13 38.92
CA PRO A 206 -7.47 24.19 38.04
C PRO A 206 -8.00 24.80 36.74
N GLY A 207 -8.57 26.00 36.79
CA GLY A 207 -9.09 26.68 35.59
C GLY A 207 -8.03 26.88 34.50
N ALA A 208 -6.84 27.36 34.88
CA ALA A 208 -5.72 27.54 33.94
C ALA A 208 -5.13 26.19 33.50
N ALA A 209 -5.01 25.23 34.41
CA ALA A 209 -4.46 23.90 34.13
C ALA A 209 -5.29 23.12 33.10
N TRP A 210 -6.61 23.06 33.30
CA TRP A 210 -7.55 22.38 32.40
C TRP A 210 -7.67 23.09 31.05
N HIS A 211 -7.68 24.42 31.04
CA HIS A 211 -7.74 25.19 29.78
C HIS A 211 -6.45 25.03 28.95
N MET A 212 -5.29 25.07 29.60
CA MET A 212 -4.02 24.80 28.94
C MET A 212 -4.00 23.40 28.33
N GLY A 213 -4.39 22.38 29.11
CA GLY A 213 -4.47 21.00 28.63
C GLY A 213 -5.37 20.85 27.40
N LYS A 214 -6.56 21.47 27.41
CA LYS A 214 -7.49 21.41 26.27
C LYS A 214 -6.92 21.95 24.96
N ILE A 215 -6.00 22.90 25.03
CA ILE A 215 -5.35 23.44 23.83
C ILE A 215 -4.10 22.61 23.48
N MET A 216 -3.30 22.26 24.49
CA MET A 216 -2.02 21.58 24.30
C MET A 216 -2.16 20.11 23.93
N GLU A 217 -3.27 19.43 24.21
CA GLU A 217 -3.55 18.07 23.72
C GLU A 217 -3.45 17.98 22.18
N CYS A 218 -3.80 19.07 21.48
CA CYS A 218 -3.71 19.20 20.03
C CYS A 218 -2.38 19.81 19.56
N GLY A 219 -1.42 20.04 20.46
CA GLY A 219 -0.13 20.65 20.18
C GLY A 219 -0.23 21.99 19.45
N GLY A 220 0.45 22.09 18.30
CA GLY A 220 0.58 23.31 17.49
C GLY A 220 -0.59 23.65 16.57
N ILE A 221 -1.68 22.87 16.59
CA ILE A 221 -2.80 23.04 15.65
C ILE A 221 -3.55 24.38 15.87
N CYS A 222 -3.43 24.99 17.05
CA CYS A 222 -3.99 26.31 17.35
C CYS A 222 -3.19 27.49 16.75
N ALA A 223 -2.02 27.24 16.17
CA ALA A 223 -1.20 28.27 15.53
C ALA A 223 -1.71 28.61 14.12
N VAL A 224 -1.23 29.74 13.60
CA VAL A 224 -1.41 30.15 12.20
C VAL A 224 -0.05 30.38 11.54
N PRO A 225 0.25 29.68 10.42
CA PRO A 225 -0.44 28.48 9.94
C PRO A 225 -0.44 27.35 10.99
N LYS A 226 -1.32 26.34 10.81
CA LYS A 226 -1.43 25.20 11.74
C LYS A 226 -0.09 24.47 11.82
N GLY A 227 0.41 24.32 13.04
CA GLY A 227 1.68 23.66 13.34
C GLY A 227 1.52 22.32 14.03
N ARG A 228 2.62 21.82 14.59
CA ARG A 228 2.64 20.59 15.40
C ARG A 228 3.18 20.79 16.81
N SER A 229 4.30 21.50 16.94
CA SER A 229 5.04 21.58 18.20
C SER A 229 4.82 22.92 18.91
N MET A 230 4.52 22.87 20.21
CA MET A 230 4.12 24.01 21.02
C MET A 230 4.81 24.00 22.40
N ILE A 231 5.10 25.18 22.94
CA ILE A 231 5.47 25.39 24.34
C ILE A 231 4.34 26.11 25.06
N ALA A 232 3.97 25.61 26.23
CA ALA A 232 3.16 26.32 27.22
C ALA A 232 4.04 26.79 28.38
N THR A 233 4.06 28.09 28.67
CA THR A 233 4.69 28.66 29.87
C THR A 233 3.62 28.90 30.92
N LEU A 234 3.69 28.19 32.04
CA LEU A 234 2.66 28.16 33.07
C LEU A 234 2.93 29.16 34.19
N ARG A 235 1.87 29.83 34.63
CA ARG A 235 1.78 30.65 35.84
C ARG A 235 0.69 30.12 36.75
N LYS A 236 0.56 30.71 37.95
CA LYS A 236 -0.45 30.30 38.93
C LYS A 236 -1.88 30.33 38.36
N ASP A 237 -2.25 31.34 37.57
CA ASP A 237 -3.61 31.59 37.09
C ASP A 237 -3.73 31.85 35.57
N SER A 238 -2.63 31.67 34.83
CA SER A 238 -2.55 31.96 33.39
C SER A 238 -1.45 31.14 32.72
N PHE A 239 -1.45 31.12 31.39
CA PHE A 239 -0.42 30.44 30.59
C PHE A 239 -0.17 31.14 29.26
N ASP A 240 1.04 30.99 28.72
CA ASP A 240 1.43 31.52 27.41
C ASP A 240 1.67 30.38 26.42
N LEU A 241 1.15 30.50 25.21
CA LEU A 241 1.35 29.53 24.13
C LEU A 241 2.28 30.10 23.06
N THR A 242 3.38 29.40 22.78
CA THR A 242 4.37 29.78 21.76
C THR A 242 4.70 28.61 20.83
N PRO A 243 4.42 28.72 19.51
CA PRO A 243 4.77 27.67 18.57
C PRO A 243 6.27 27.68 18.28
N LEU A 244 6.83 26.49 18.06
CA LEU A 244 8.28 26.32 17.91
C LEU A 244 8.79 26.61 16.50
N SER A 245 7.95 26.39 15.48
CA SER A 245 8.31 26.72 14.09
C SER A 245 8.46 28.23 13.92
N PRO A 246 9.50 28.72 13.23
CA PRO A 246 9.67 30.16 12.98
C PRO A 246 8.54 30.75 12.12
N ALA A 247 7.86 29.94 11.31
CA ALA A 247 6.79 30.39 10.41
C ALA A 247 5.42 30.54 11.09
N GLU A 248 5.27 30.04 12.32
CA GLU A 248 3.99 29.93 13.03
C GLU A 248 3.83 31.01 14.09
N ARG A 249 2.59 31.43 14.39
CA ARG A 249 2.28 32.28 15.55
C ARG A 249 0.96 31.90 16.19
N CYS A 250 0.86 32.06 17.50
CA CYS A 250 -0.41 32.02 18.22
C CYS A 250 -1.01 33.42 18.30
N THR A 251 -2.27 33.55 17.88
CA THR A 251 -3.04 34.79 17.98
C THR A 251 -4.21 34.60 18.94
N PRO A 252 -4.75 35.67 19.57
CA PRO A 252 -5.95 35.57 20.39
C PRO A 252 -7.10 34.84 19.69
N LEU A 253 -7.34 35.15 18.41
CA LEU A 253 -8.39 34.50 17.64
C LEU A 253 -8.10 33.02 17.39
N SER A 254 -6.87 32.67 16.97
CA SER A 254 -6.56 31.27 16.65
C SER A 254 -6.59 30.36 17.88
N VAL A 255 -6.10 30.86 19.03
CA VAL A 255 -6.12 30.14 20.31
C VAL A 255 -7.53 30.02 20.87
N ALA A 256 -8.32 31.09 20.84
CA ALA A 256 -9.72 31.05 21.24
C ALA A 256 -10.52 30.10 20.35
N ALA A 257 -10.43 30.23 19.02
CA ALA A 257 -11.15 29.38 18.07
C ALA A 257 -10.82 27.89 18.27
N HIS A 258 -9.56 27.55 18.53
CA HIS A 258 -9.17 26.17 18.79
C HIS A 258 -9.68 25.65 20.14
N THR A 259 -9.73 26.49 21.18
CA THR A 259 -10.34 26.12 22.47
C THR A 259 -11.80 25.65 22.29
N LEU A 260 -12.54 26.36 21.43
CA LEU A 260 -13.98 26.19 21.22
C LEU A 260 -14.31 25.08 20.19
N TYR A 261 -13.30 24.48 19.55
CA TYR A 261 -13.45 23.48 18.50
C TYR A 261 -13.98 22.13 19.03
N GLU A 262 -14.75 21.41 18.21
CA GLU A 262 -15.29 20.06 18.48
C GLU A 262 -16.27 19.94 19.65
N LYS A 263 -17.00 21.01 19.99
CA LYS A 263 -17.92 21.02 21.13
C LYS A 263 -19.31 21.53 20.78
N THR A 264 -20.33 20.85 21.30
CA THR A 264 -21.74 21.23 21.18
C THR A 264 -22.08 22.50 21.96
N ARG A 265 -21.44 22.71 23.11
CA ARG A 265 -21.45 23.98 23.85
C ARG A 265 -19.99 24.43 24.06
N PRO A 266 -19.51 25.44 23.32
CA PRO A 266 -18.09 25.75 23.27
C PRO A 266 -17.54 26.44 24.52
N ASP A 267 -18.39 27.09 25.32
CA ASP A 267 -18.04 27.87 26.53
C ASP A 267 -18.07 27.07 27.85
N ARG A 268 -18.54 25.81 27.81
CA ARG A 268 -18.61 24.89 28.96
C ARG A 268 -18.20 23.50 28.53
N LEU A 269 -17.00 23.08 28.93
CA LEU A 269 -16.43 21.80 28.50
C LEU A 269 -16.50 20.81 29.67
N PRO A 270 -17.50 19.90 29.72
CA PRO A 270 -17.58 18.89 30.76
C PRO A 270 -16.50 17.83 30.57
N GLY A 271 -15.92 17.39 31.68
CA GLY A 271 -14.98 16.27 31.75
C GLY A 271 -15.07 15.57 33.11
N PRO A 272 -14.22 14.57 33.37
CA PRO A 272 -14.19 13.91 34.67
C PRO A 272 -13.97 14.89 35.81
N GLY A 273 -14.89 14.89 36.79
CA GLY A 273 -14.82 15.69 38.01
C GLY A 273 -15.23 17.16 37.90
N GLY A 274 -15.56 17.67 36.71
CA GLY A 274 -16.00 19.07 36.59
C GLY A 274 -16.24 19.57 35.17
N VAL A 275 -16.52 20.86 35.08
CA VAL A 275 -16.77 21.58 33.84
C VAL A 275 -15.79 22.75 33.74
N LEU A 276 -15.03 22.81 32.65
CA LEU A 276 -14.24 23.98 32.32
C LEU A 276 -15.17 25.09 31.79
N ASN A 277 -15.29 26.17 32.54
CA ASN A 277 -16.05 27.37 32.25
C ASN A 277 -15.13 28.45 31.65
N LEU A 278 -15.49 28.90 30.45
CA LEU A 278 -14.74 29.86 29.66
C LEU A 278 -15.39 31.25 29.55
N ASP A 279 -16.49 31.54 30.27
CA ASP A 279 -17.23 32.81 30.16
C ASP A 279 -16.34 34.05 30.35
N ASN A 280 -15.38 33.93 31.26
CA ASN A 280 -14.47 35.02 31.62
C ASN A 280 -13.07 34.82 31.02
N ALA A 281 -12.87 33.81 30.18
CA ALA A 281 -11.56 33.52 29.63
C ALA A 281 -11.05 34.69 28.77
N LYS A 282 -9.80 35.10 28.99
CA LYS A 282 -9.14 36.17 28.24
C LYS A 282 -8.01 35.64 27.39
N TYR A 283 -7.87 36.22 26.19
CA TYR A 283 -6.85 35.86 25.21
C TYR A 283 -6.13 37.14 24.78
N GLU A 284 -4.85 37.25 25.09
CA GLU A 284 -4.07 38.48 24.91
C GLU A 284 -2.80 38.20 24.10
N GLN A 285 -2.52 39.02 23.09
CA GLN A 285 -1.26 38.93 22.36
C GLN A 285 -0.16 39.58 23.21
N ILE A 286 0.84 38.82 23.64
CA ILE A 286 1.92 39.34 24.51
C ILE A 286 3.27 39.45 23.80
N ALA A 287 3.44 38.75 22.68
CA ALA A 287 4.58 38.89 21.77
C ALA A 287 4.13 38.49 20.35
N GLU A 288 4.95 38.71 19.32
CA GLU A 288 4.62 38.42 17.92
C GLU A 288 4.10 36.98 17.70
N LYS A 289 4.70 36.00 18.38
CA LYS A 289 4.35 34.58 18.25
C LYS A 289 3.50 34.04 19.41
N THR A 290 3.28 34.82 20.46
CA THR A 290 2.84 34.31 21.76
C THR A 290 1.53 34.93 22.22
N CYS A 291 0.57 34.07 22.59
CA CYS A 291 -0.70 34.46 23.16
C CYS A 291 -0.82 33.97 24.61
N ARG A 292 -1.23 34.86 25.52
CA ARG A 292 -1.56 34.56 26.91
C ARG A 292 -3.04 34.23 27.04
N VAL A 293 -3.33 33.24 27.87
CA VAL A 293 -4.69 32.83 28.24
C VAL A 293 -4.84 32.87 29.76
N SER A 294 -5.96 33.38 30.24
CA SER A 294 -6.24 33.51 31.69
C SER A 294 -7.74 33.50 32.00
N GLN A 295 -8.08 33.48 33.30
CA GLN A 295 -9.44 33.69 33.82
C GLN A 295 -10.48 32.59 33.51
N ALA A 296 -10.05 31.44 32.99
CA ALA A 296 -10.90 30.24 32.96
C ALA A 296 -11.13 29.69 34.38
N GLN A 297 -12.28 29.05 34.59
CA GLN A 297 -12.66 28.45 35.86
C GLN A 297 -12.99 26.97 35.67
N PHE A 298 -12.58 26.13 36.61
CA PHE A 298 -13.03 24.74 36.65
C PHE A 298 -14.07 24.59 37.75
N ILE A 299 -15.29 24.23 37.39
CA ILE A 299 -16.42 24.08 38.31
C ILE A 299 -16.58 22.60 38.60
N GLU A 300 -16.39 22.19 39.85
CA GLU A 300 -16.56 20.79 40.26
C GLU A 300 -18.01 20.32 40.04
N THR A 301 -18.14 19.08 39.60
CA THR A 301 -19.42 18.38 39.44
C THR A 301 -19.33 17.01 40.11
N PRO A 302 -20.48 16.33 40.34
CA PRO A 302 -20.44 14.93 40.75
C PRO A 302 -19.56 14.11 39.80
N TYR A 303 -18.60 13.38 40.37
CA TYR A 303 -17.57 12.72 39.58
C TYR A 303 -18.15 11.60 38.73
N GLN A 304 -17.93 11.70 37.41
CA GLN A 304 -18.35 10.73 36.41
C GLN A 304 -17.22 10.54 35.41
N ILE A 305 -17.13 9.33 34.86
CA ILE A 305 -16.21 8.97 33.79
C ILE A 305 -17.00 8.41 32.63
N LYS A 306 -16.52 8.62 31.41
CA LYS A 306 -17.10 8.05 30.20
C LYS A 306 -16.58 6.62 30.02
N LEU A 307 -17.49 5.68 29.78
CA LEU A 307 -17.14 4.33 29.35
C LEU A 307 -17.23 4.26 27.82
N GLU A 308 -16.24 3.61 27.21
CA GLU A 308 -16.19 3.35 25.78
C GLU A 308 -15.93 1.87 25.55
N GLY A 309 -16.77 1.22 24.74
CA GLY A 309 -16.66 -0.20 24.46
C GLY A 309 -17.01 -0.48 23.00
N VAL A 310 -16.51 -1.61 22.51
CA VAL A 310 -16.67 -2.04 21.12
C VAL A 310 -17.13 -3.48 21.07
N THR A 311 -18.13 -3.79 20.24
CA THR A 311 -18.56 -5.16 19.95
C THR A 311 -18.24 -5.49 18.49
N HIS A 312 -17.77 -6.71 18.24
CA HIS A 312 -17.54 -7.19 16.88
C HIS A 312 -18.86 -7.53 16.19
N LEU A 313 -19.22 -6.77 15.15
CA LEU A 313 -20.42 -6.99 14.33
C LEU A 313 -20.13 -7.60 12.95
N GLY A 314 -18.87 -7.55 12.48
CA GLY A 314 -18.42 -8.10 11.19
C GLY A 314 -17.21 -7.36 10.60
N PHE A 315 -16.72 -7.81 9.43
CA PHE A 315 -15.55 -7.25 8.75
C PHE A 315 -15.95 -6.41 7.53
N ARG A 316 -15.80 -5.08 7.59
CA ARG A 316 -15.74 -4.21 6.38
C ARG A 316 -15.30 -2.80 6.72
N THR A 317 -14.30 -2.27 6.01
CA THR A 317 -14.14 -0.81 5.87
C THR A 317 -13.62 -0.44 4.49
N ILE A 318 -14.32 0.47 3.82
CA ILE A 318 -13.83 1.23 2.66
C ILE A 318 -13.97 2.70 3.05
N PHE A 319 -12.86 3.41 3.18
CA PHE A 319 -12.86 4.86 3.34
C PHE A 319 -12.61 5.51 1.98
N ILE A 320 -13.57 6.31 1.52
CA ILE A 320 -13.40 7.17 0.34
C ILE A 320 -13.36 8.60 0.86
N GLY A 321 -12.16 9.15 1.01
CA GLY A 321 -11.97 10.56 1.28
C GLY A 321 -12.08 11.36 -0.01
N GLY A 322 -13.02 12.31 -0.08
CA GLY A 322 -13.16 13.23 -1.20
C GLY A 322 -12.95 14.67 -0.73
N ILE A 323 -12.17 15.45 -1.50
CA ILE A 323 -11.98 16.87 -1.25
C ILE A 323 -12.96 17.63 -2.16
N ARG A 324 -13.73 18.57 -1.58
CA ARG A 324 -14.63 19.47 -2.32
C ARG A 324 -14.27 20.94 -2.16
N ASP A 325 -13.17 21.22 -1.46
CA ASP A 325 -12.69 22.57 -1.24
C ASP A 325 -12.06 23.11 -2.53
N PRO A 326 -12.66 24.13 -3.18
CA PRO A 326 -12.18 24.62 -4.47
C PRO A 326 -10.79 25.26 -4.37
N THR A 327 -10.43 25.83 -3.22
CA THR A 327 -9.13 26.46 -2.99
C THR A 327 -8.02 25.41 -2.88
N LEU A 328 -8.27 24.28 -2.22
CA LEU A 328 -7.31 23.17 -2.17
C LEU A 328 -7.20 22.46 -3.52
N ILE A 329 -8.32 22.28 -4.23
CA ILE A 329 -8.36 21.62 -5.54
C ILE A 329 -7.55 22.41 -6.58
N ASP A 330 -7.69 23.75 -6.62
CA ASP A 330 -6.98 24.61 -7.59
C ASP A 330 -5.45 24.61 -7.37
N GLN A 331 -4.98 24.24 -6.18
CA GLN A 331 -3.55 24.13 -5.84
C GLN A 331 -3.11 22.69 -5.54
N VAL A 332 -3.85 21.69 -6.03
CA VAL A 332 -3.62 20.29 -5.63
C VAL A 332 -2.22 19.80 -5.98
N ASP A 333 -1.66 20.22 -7.12
CA ASP A 333 -0.31 19.81 -7.54
C ASP A 333 0.77 20.34 -6.59
N ASP A 334 0.73 21.64 -6.27
CA ASP A 334 1.63 22.26 -5.29
C ASP A 334 1.45 21.66 -3.89
N PHE A 335 0.20 21.34 -3.52
CA PHE A 335 -0.09 20.66 -2.26
C PHE A 335 0.53 19.25 -2.23
N LEU A 336 0.36 18.47 -3.29
CA LEU A 336 0.93 17.12 -3.41
C LEU A 336 2.46 17.16 -3.34
N GLU A 337 3.09 18.12 -4.00
CA GLU A 337 4.55 18.26 -3.96
C GLU A 337 5.06 18.58 -2.55
N ARG A 338 4.40 19.52 -1.85
CA ARG A 338 4.70 19.80 -0.44
C ARG A 338 4.50 18.57 0.44
N VAL A 339 3.45 17.79 0.21
CA VAL A 339 3.16 16.56 0.97
C VAL A 339 4.21 15.48 0.69
N ARG A 340 4.66 15.31 -0.56
CA ARG A 340 5.76 14.39 -0.91
C ARG A 340 7.05 14.77 -0.21
N GLN A 341 7.47 16.03 -0.33
CA GLN A 341 8.68 16.51 0.34
C GLN A 341 8.59 16.36 1.86
N TYR A 342 7.44 16.70 2.45
CA TYR A 342 7.19 16.51 3.87
C TYR A 342 7.29 15.04 4.29
N SER A 343 6.70 14.13 3.52
CA SER A 343 6.73 12.68 3.79
C SER A 343 8.14 12.12 3.63
N HIS A 344 8.88 12.50 2.60
CA HIS A 344 10.28 12.11 2.43
C HIS A 344 11.15 12.63 3.59
N ASN A 345 10.94 13.86 4.05
CA ASN A 345 11.70 14.40 5.19
C ASN A 345 11.36 13.68 6.50
N LEU A 346 10.12 13.24 6.66
CA LEU A 346 9.66 12.46 7.82
C LEU A 346 10.16 11.01 7.82
N PHE A 347 10.32 10.44 6.63
CA PHE A 347 10.69 9.04 6.42
C PHE A 347 11.83 8.94 5.38
N PRO A 348 13.01 9.52 5.68
CA PRO A 348 14.14 9.55 4.74
C PRO A 348 14.68 8.16 4.38
N GLU A 349 14.23 7.11 5.06
CA GLU A 349 14.53 5.70 4.83
C GLU A 349 13.68 5.03 3.74
N LEU A 350 12.52 5.59 3.37
CA LEU A 350 11.62 4.96 2.38
C LEU A 350 12.31 4.76 1.02
N ASP A 351 13.23 5.66 0.65
CA ASP A 351 14.00 5.59 -0.58
C ASP A 351 15.38 4.91 -0.40
N LYS A 352 15.71 4.45 0.81
CA LYS A 352 17.01 3.85 1.16
C LYS A 352 16.94 2.34 1.43
N SER A 353 15.77 1.73 1.32
CA SER A 353 15.61 0.30 1.52
C SER A 353 16.36 -0.49 0.45
N GLU A 354 17.30 -1.35 0.88
CA GLU A 354 18.01 -2.30 -0.01
C GLU A 354 17.08 -3.43 -0.52
N GLN A 355 15.83 -3.49 -0.04
CA GLN A 355 14.93 -4.62 -0.25
C GLN A 355 14.24 -4.63 -1.64
N CYS A 356 14.26 -3.50 -2.37
CA CYS A 356 13.90 -3.41 -3.78
C CYS A 356 14.43 -2.09 -4.36
N GLN A 357 15.54 -2.12 -5.11
CA GLN A 357 15.96 -0.93 -5.83
C GLN A 357 15.14 -0.83 -7.12
N LEU A 358 14.56 0.34 -7.40
CA LEU A 358 13.87 0.63 -8.68
C LEU A 358 14.72 0.21 -9.89
N LYS A 359 16.04 0.36 -9.76
CA LYS A 359 17.03 -0.08 -10.74
C LYS A 359 16.96 -1.58 -11.03
N ASP A 360 16.88 -2.43 -10.01
CA ASP A 360 16.83 -3.89 -10.16
C ASP A 360 15.52 -4.32 -10.83
N ALA A 361 14.41 -3.68 -10.48
CA ALA A 361 13.12 -3.91 -11.15
C ALA A 361 13.16 -3.52 -12.64
N VAL A 362 13.79 -2.39 -12.99
CA VAL A 362 13.98 -1.97 -14.37
C VAL A 362 14.82 -2.99 -15.17
N VAL A 363 15.85 -3.55 -14.55
CA VAL A 363 16.68 -4.61 -15.15
C VAL A 363 15.87 -5.90 -15.34
N GLU A 364 15.08 -6.33 -14.35
CA GLU A 364 14.27 -7.55 -14.45
C GLU A 364 13.17 -7.47 -15.52
N PHE A 365 12.63 -6.27 -15.78
CA PHE A 365 11.71 -5.95 -16.89
C PHE A 365 12.30 -6.22 -18.30
N LYS A 366 13.56 -6.65 -18.38
CA LYS A 366 14.28 -7.01 -19.60
C LYS A 366 15.02 -8.35 -19.47
N SER A 367 14.69 -9.15 -18.45
CA SER A 367 15.43 -10.38 -18.09
C SER A 367 15.60 -11.35 -19.27
N GLU A 368 14.63 -11.43 -20.19
CA GLU A 368 14.69 -12.30 -21.37
C GLU A 368 15.75 -11.88 -22.40
N ARG A 369 16.22 -10.63 -22.35
CA ARG A 369 17.25 -10.09 -23.27
C ARG A 369 18.64 -10.06 -22.65
N LEU A 370 18.73 -10.11 -21.33
CA LEU A 370 19.95 -9.84 -20.57
C LEU A 370 20.65 -11.12 -20.07
N TYR A 371 20.09 -12.30 -20.33
CA TYR A 371 20.73 -13.55 -19.92
C TYR A 371 21.69 -14.10 -20.98
N THR A 372 22.67 -14.88 -20.52
CA THR A 372 23.62 -15.60 -21.38
C THR A 372 23.61 -17.08 -21.06
N LEU A 373 23.98 -17.90 -22.05
CA LEU A 373 24.16 -19.33 -21.91
C LEU A 373 25.56 -19.71 -22.40
N ALA A 374 26.33 -20.39 -21.55
CA ALA A 374 27.75 -20.66 -21.78
C ALA A 374 28.54 -19.40 -22.20
N GLY A 375 28.24 -18.26 -21.57
CA GLY A 375 28.86 -16.96 -21.84
C GLY A 375 28.43 -16.30 -23.16
N LYS A 376 27.44 -16.84 -23.88
CA LYS A 376 26.94 -16.26 -25.13
C LYS A 376 25.54 -15.68 -24.95
N PRO A 377 25.27 -14.46 -25.47
CA PRO A 377 23.92 -13.91 -25.49
C PRO A 377 23.03 -14.73 -26.43
N MET A 378 21.74 -14.70 -26.17
CA MET A 378 20.76 -15.39 -27.00
C MET A 378 20.44 -14.59 -28.27
N PRO A 379 20.19 -15.26 -29.41
CA PRO A 379 19.83 -14.58 -30.65
C PRO A 379 18.45 -13.93 -30.54
N SER A 380 18.28 -12.83 -31.28
CA SER A 380 17.00 -12.16 -31.47
C SER A 380 15.97 -13.10 -32.11
N SER A 381 14.70 -12.99 -31.66
CA SER A 381 13.56 -13.75 -32.18
C SER A 381 12.70 -12.97 -33.20
N TRP A 382 13.13 -11.79 -33.64
CA TRP A 382 12.42 -11.02 -34.66
C TRP A 382 12.60 -11.65 -36.04
N GLY A 383 11.51 -11.76 -36.80
CA GLY A 383 11.58 -12.26 -38.18
C GLY A 383 12.08 -11.19 -39.16
N SER A 384 12.15 -11.56 -40.43
CA SER A 384 12.72 -10.72 -41.48
C SER A 384 11.76 -9.68 -42.06
N ILE A 385 10.45 -9.81 -41.88
CA ILE A 385 9.44 -8.95 -42.53
C ILE A 385 8.64 -8.09 -41.54
N GLY A 386 8.72 -8.36 -40.24
CA GLY A 386 7.96 -7.70 -39.19
C GLY A 386 8.39 -6.26 -38.91
N GLY A 387 7.62 -5.56 -38.08
CA GLY A 387 7.85 -4.17 -37.74
C GLY A 387 6.83 -3.22 -38.38
N LEU A 388 7.15 -1.92 -38.41
CA LEU A 388 6.25 -0.87 -38.89
C LEU A 388 6.38 -0.69 -40.41
N HIS A 389 5.27 -0.62 -41.12
CA HIS A 389 5.20 -0.38 -42.57
C HIS A 389 4.27 0.78 -42.87
N LYS A 390 4.66 1.62 -43.83
CA LYS A 390 3.87 2.76 -44.28
C LYS A 390 2.75 2.28 -45.20
N THR A 391 1.54 2.78 -44.96
CA THR A 391 0.36 2.58 -45.81
C THR A 391 0.03 3.88 -46.55
N SER A 392 -1.01 3.87 -47.39
CA SER A 392 -1.45 5.06 -48.14
C SER A 392 -1.89 6.22 -47.25
N ASP A 393 -2.38 5.92 -46.04
CA ASP A 393 -3.02 6.85 -45.09
C ASP A 393 -2.36 6.88 -43.69
N GLY A 394 -1.33 6.07 -43.45
CA GLY A 394 -0.78 5.87 -42.12
C GLY A 394 0.28 4.77 -42.04
N PHE A 395 0.18 3.93 -41.03
CA PHE A 395 1.09 2.81 -40.80
C PHE A 395 0.37 1.59 -40.23
N VAL A 396 0.91 0.40 -40.51
CA VAL A 396 0.57 -0.84 -39.81
C VAL A 396 1.82 -1.46 -39.21
N ARG A 397 1.68 -2.20 -38.10
CA ARG A 397 2.73 -3.06 -37.56
C ARG A 397 2.40 -4.52 -37.82
N ILE A 398 3.38 -5.26 -38.31
CA ILE A 398 3.33 -6.70 -38.57
C ILE A 398 4.13 -7.45 -37.51
N HIS A 399 3.57 -8.53 -36.99
CA HIS A 399 4.29 -9.51 -36.19
C HIS A 399 4.62 -10.75 -37.02
N ASP A 400 5.87 -11.19 -37.00
CA ASP A 400 6.38 -12.27 -37.86
C ASP A 400 7.26 -13.31 -37.15
N SER A 401 7.40 -13.25 -35.82
CA SER A 401 8.21 -14.21 -35.06
C SER A 401 7.69 -15.66 -35.09
N PHE A 402 6.52 -15.93 -35.69
CA PHE A 402 6.02 -17.29 -35.94
C PHE A 402 5.85 -17.55 -37.44
N PRO A 403 6.24 -18.73 -37.96
CA PRO A 403 6.15 -19.05 -39.39
C PRO A 403 4.75 -18.82 -39.97
N ASN A 404 3.70 -19.28 -39.27
CA ASN A 404 2.32 -19.11 -39.71
C ASN A 404 1.86 -17.64 -39.79
N HIS A 405 2.53 -16.72 -39.07
CA HIS A 405 2.26 -15.29 -39.20
C HIS A 405 3.00 -14.69 -40.38
N ALA A 406 4.29 -15.03 -40.55
CA ALA A 406 5.06 -14.57 -41.70
C ALA A 406 4.46 -15.05 -43.03
N GLU A 407 4.21 -16.36 -43.15
CA GLU A 407 3.62 -16.98 -44.35
C GLU A 407 2.23 -16.44 -44.65
N GLY A 408 1.38 -16.30 -43.62
CA GLY A 408 0.04 -15.74 -43.79
C GLY A 408 0.05 -14.28 -44.24
N THR A 409 1.00 -13.48 -43.77
CA THR A 409 1.20 -12.10 -44.27
C THR A 409 1.59 -12.08 -45.74
N LEU A 410 2.52 -12.95 -46.16
CA LEU A 410 2.91 -13.04 -47.57
C LEU A 410 1.74 -13.48 -48.45
N GLN A 411 0.95 -14.45 -48.00
CA GLN A 411 -0.24 -14.91 -48.70
C GLN A 411 -1.30 -13.81 -48.84
N LEU A 412 -1.56 -13.04 -47.79
CA LEU A 412 -2.51 -11.92 -47.82
C LEU A 412 -2.10 -10.85 -48.84
N LEU A 413 -0.79 -10.65 -49.03
CA LEU A 413 -0.24 -9.64 -49.94
C LEU A 413 0.06 -10.18 -51.35
N ASP A 414 -0.31 -11.44 -51.63
CA ASP A 414 -0.01 -12.14 -52.89
C ASP A 414 1.50 -12.12 -53.22
N LEU A 415 2.32 -12.47 -52.22
CA LEU A 415 3.77 -12.54 -52.30
C LEU A 415 4.26 -13.99 -52.14
N ALA A 416 5.38 -14.30 -52.81
CA ALA A 416 6.01 -15.60 -52.72
C ALA A 416 6.68 -15.82 -51.35
N ALA A 417 6.81 -17.08 -50.93
CA ALA A 417 7.57 -17.43 -49.73
C ALA A 417 9.02 -16.94 -49.84
N GLY A 418 9.54 -16.37 -48.74
CA GLY A 418 10.90 -15.81 -48.70
C GLY A 418 11.04 -14.38 -49.25
N SER A 419 9.94 -13.72 -49.61
CA SER A 419 9.94 -12.30 -50.00
C SER A 419 10.59 -11.40 -48.93
N SER A 420 11.26 -10.35 -49.40
CA SER A 420 11.96 -9.41 -48.53
C SER A 420 11.03 -8.41 -47.85
N ARG A 421 11.53 -7.75 -46.81
CA ARG A 421 10.82 -6.69 -46.09
C ARG A 421 10.43 -5.52 -46.99
N GLU A 422 11.28 -5.21 -47.97
CA GLU A 422 11.07 -4.15 -48.95
C GLU A 422 9.88 -4.49 -49.86
N GLN A 423 9.83 -5.72 -50.38
CA GLN A 423 8.71 -6.19 -51.21
C GLN A 423 7.38 -6.17 -50.46
N VAL A 424 7.40 -6.56 -49.17
CA VAL A 424 6.23 -6.45 -48.29
C VAL A 424 5.81 -4.98 -48.12
N SER A 425 6.78 -4.08 -47.93
CA SER A 425 6.51 -2.65 -47.76
C SER A 425 5.95 -2.00 -49.03
N GLU A 426 6.44 -2.38 -50.21
CA GLU A 426 5.92 -1.93 -51.50
C GLU A 426 4.46 -2.32 -51.68
N LYS A 427 4.09 -3.58 -51.38
CA LYS A 427 2.70 -4.05 -51.46
C LYS A 427 1.78 -3.35 -50.47
N ILE A 428 2.26 -3.06 -49.25
CA ILE A 428 1.47 -2.41 -48.20
C ILE A 428 1.23 -0.92 -48.48
N ALA A 429 2.10 -0.26 -49.25
CA ALA A 429 2.01 1.17 -49.52
C ALA A 429 0.67 1.58 -50.16
N ASP A 430 0.05 0.69 -50.94
CA ASP A 430 -1.23 0.94 -51.63
C ASP A 430 -2.46 0.66 -50.74
N TRP A 431 -2.29 0.03 -49.58
CA TRP A 431 -3.40 -0.27 -48.67
C TRP A 431 -3.78 0.94 -47.82
N ALA A 432 -5.05 1.04 -47.43
CA ALA A 432 -5.43 1.83 -46.26
C ALA A 432 -5.17 1.01 -44.98
N SER A 433 -4.65 1.66 -43.94
CA SER A 433 -4.18 1.02 -42.71
C SER A 433 -5.25 0.20 -41.99
N ILE A 434 -6.46 0.75 -41.90
CA ILE A 434 -7.59 0.10 -41.23
C ILE A 434 -8.16 -1.05 -42.08
N ASP A 435 -8.18 -0.91 -43.40
CA ASP A 435 -8.66 -1.96 -44.29
C ASP A 435 -7.73 -3.18 -44.24
N LEU A 436 -6.41 -2.94 -44.28
CA LEU A 436 -5.42 -4.00 -44.11
C LEU A 436 -5.51 -4.67 -42.74
N GLU A 437 -5.68 -3.91 -41.64
CA GLU A 437 -5.93 -4.48 -40.31
C GLU A 437 -7.19 -5.36 -40.30
N ASN A 438 -8.29 -4.89 -40.90
CA ASN A 438 -9.55 -5.64 -40.90
C ASN A 438 -9.42 -6.94 -41.70
N CYS A 439 -8.88 -6.91 -42.91
CA CYS A 439 -8.60 -8.12 -43.69
C CYS A 439 -7.65 -9.07 -42.94
N ALA A 440 -6.58 -8.54 -42.33
CA ALA A 440 -5.62 -9.36 -41.60
C ALA A 440 -6.22 -10.00 -40.34
N THR A 441 -6.97 -9.24 -39.54
CA THR A 441 -7.42 -9.68 -38.20
C THR A 441 -8.77 -10.39 -38.20
N ALA A 442 -9.76 -9.85 -38.93
CA ALA A 442 -11.12 -10.40 -38.95
C ALA A 442 -11.24 -11.58 -39.93
N GLU A 443 -10.56 -11.53 -41.07
CA GLU A 443 -10.66 -12.52 -42.14
C GLU A 443 -9.45 -13.48 -42.15
N GLY A 444 -8.23 -12.96 -41.99
CA GLY A 444 -6.97 -13.70 -42.16
C GLY A 444 -6.40 -14.37 -40.91
N LYS A 445 -6.97 -14.13 -39.70
CA LYS A 445 -6.43 -14.61 -38.41
C LYS A 445 -4.94 -14.26 -38.19
N LEU A 446 -4.47 -13.15 -38.74
CA LEU A 446 -3.10 -12.64 -38.62
C LEU A 446 -3.00 -11.59 -37.50
N ALA A 447 -1.77 -11.13 -37.26
CA ALA A 447 -1.43 -10.19 -36.20
C ALA A 447 -0.81 -8.92 -36.83
N ILE A 448 -1.65 -8.16 -37.54
CA ILE A 448 -1.30 -6.88 -38.20
C ILE A 448 -2.25 -5.80 -37.67
N TYR A 449 -1.71 -4.68 -37.18
CA TYR A 449 -2.52 -3.62 -36.58
C TYR A 449 -2.14 -2.24 -37.06
N ALA A 450 -3.14 -1.40 -37.31
CA ALA A 450 -2.96 0.00 -37.65
C ALA A 450 -2.43 0.79 -36.45
N LEU A 451 -1.46 1.66 -36.72
CA LEU A 451 -0.94 2.64 -35.76
C LEU A 451 -2.02 3.68 -35.47
N ARG A 452 -2.26 3.95 -34.18
CA ARG A 452 -3.27 4.92 -33.74
C ARG A 452 -2.68 5.87 -32.71
N SER A 453 -3.28 7.03 -32.52
CA SER A 453 -3.10 7.87 -31.32
C SER A 453 -4.04 7.41 -30.20
N TYR A 454 -3.78 7.83 -28.96
CA TYR A 454 -4.70 7.58 -27.85
C TYR A 454 -6.13 8.05 -28.15
N ARG A 455 -6.29 9.23 -28.78
CA ARG A 455 -7.60 9.76 -29.16
C ARG A 455 -8.35 8.85 -30.13
N GLN A 456 -7.64 8.24 -31.08
CA GLN A 456 -8.24 7.28 -32.01
C GLN A 456 -8.60 5.98 -31.30
N TRP A 457 -7.72 5.45 -30.45
CA TRP A 457 -7.99 4.26 -29.64
C TRP A 457 -9.21 4.42 -28.74
N ASP A 458 -9.31 5.54 -28.00
CA ASP A 458 -10.39 5.81 -27.04
C ASP A 458 -11.79 5.87 -27.69
N ARG A 459 -11.86 6.09 -29.01
CA ARG A 459 -13.11 6.07 -29.77
C ARG A 459 -13.59 4.65 -30.08
N LEU A 460 -12.69 3.66 -30.09
CA LEU A 460 -13.02 2.29 -30.47
C LEU A 460 -13.91 1.62 -29.42
N PRO A 461 -14.89 0.79 -29.83
CA PRO A 461 -15.68 0.00 -28.88
C PRO A 461 -14.82 -0.92 -28.02
N GLN A 462 -13.69 -1.43 -28.55
CA GLN A 462 -12.76 -2.25 -27.75
C GLN A 462 -12.16 -1.47 -26.58
N SER A 463 -11.67 -0.25 -26.81
CA SER A 463 -11.12 0.58 -25.73
C SER A 463 -12.15 0.79 -24.62
N LYS A 464 -13.41 1.05 -24.98
CA LYS A 464 -14.51 1.24 -24.02
C LYS A 464 -14.86 -0.02 -23.22
N ALA A 465 -14.67 -1.21 -23.80
CA ALA A 465 -14.96 -2.48 -23.13
C ALA A 465 -13.88 -2.88 -22.09
N ILE A 466 -12.67 -2.33 -22.19
CA ILE A 466 -11.56 -2.66 -21.29
C ILE A 466 -11.71 -1.89 -19.96
N SER A 467 -11.60 -2.60 -18.84
CA SER A 467 -11.58 -2.03 -17.48
C SER A 467 -10.48 -0.97 -17.29
N ASN A 468 -10.72 0.01 -16.42
CA ASN A 468 -9.73 1.02 -16.04
C ASN A 468 -8.65 0.47 -15.09
N PHE A 469 -8.94 -0.62 -14.39
CA PHE A 469 -7.97 -1.35 -13.57
C PHE A 469 -7.63 -2.69 -14.23
N PRO A 470 -6.35 -3.08 -14.32
CA PRO A 470 -5.93 -4.19 -15.17
C PRO A 470 -6.25 -5.58 -14.59
N ILE A 471 -6.36 -5.71 -13.26
CA ILE A 471 -6.66 -6.98 -12.60
C ILE A 471 -8.17 -7.14 -12.41
N GLY A 472 -8.80 -8.05 -13.15
CA GLY A 472 -10.20 -8.43 -12.94
C GLY A 472 -10.32 -9.72 -12.12
N ILE A 473 -10.80 -9.65 -10.88
CA ILE A 473 -11.03 -10.84 -10.03
C ILE A 473 -12.54 -11.11 -9.88
N LYS A 474 -12.99 -12.30 -10.30
CA LYS A 474 -14.41 -12.71 -10.29
C LYS A 474 -14.60 -14.05 -9.56
N HIS A 475 -15.65 -14.17 -8.76
CA HIS A 475 -16.05 -15.39 -8.05
C HIS A 475 -17.04 -16.20 -8.90
N PHE A 476 -16.95 -17.54 -8.92
CA PHE A 476 -17.75 -18.36 -9.83
C PHE A 476 -18.56 -19.49 -9.20
N SER A 477 -18.02 -20.23 -8.22
CA SER A 477 -18.75 -21.31 -7.53
C SER A 477 -18.75 -21.07 -6.03
N ALA A 478 -19.88 -21.38 -5.38
CA ALA A 478 -19.98 -21.33 -3.92
C ALA A 478 -19.59 -22.69 -3.32
N SER A 479 -18.30 -22.89 -3.09
CA SER A 479 -17.80 -23.92 -2.16
C SER A 479 -17.46 -23.23 -0.83
N PRO A 480 -17.66 -23.87 0.33
CA PRO A 480 -17.25 -23.30 1.61
C PRO A 480 -15.76 -22.96 1.62
N SER A 481 -15.38 -21.93 2.39
CA SER A 481 -13.97 -21.67 2.63
C SER A 481 -13.34 -22.83 3.40
N THR A 482 -12.16 -23.25 2.96
CA THR A 482 -11.32 -24.26 3.63
C THR A 482 -10.00 -23.67 4.13
N GLY A 483 -9.82 -22.35 4.05
CA GLY A 483 -8.53 -21.70 4.30
C GLY A 483 -7.56 -21.87 3.13
N LEU A 484 -6.26 -21.68 3.42
CA LEU A 484 -5.20 -22.05 2.48
C LEU A 484 -5.10 -23.57 2.36
N SER A 485 -4.53 -24.06 1.26
CA SER A 485 -4.29 -25.49 1.07
C SER A 485 -3.45 -26.03 2.23
N ALA A 486 -3.74 -27.26 2.69
CA ALA A 486 -2.95 -27.92 3.73
C ALA A 486 -1.47 -28.10 3.35
N ARG A 487 -1.10 -27.96 2.07
CA ARG A 487 0.30 -27.95 1.63
C ARG A 487 1.03 -26.64 1.95
N MET A 488 0.31 -25.56 2.22
CA MET A 488 0.83 -24.22 2.47
C MET A 488 0.86 -23.91 3.98
N GLU A 489 1.48 -24.79 4.78
CA GLU A 489 1.55 -24.65 6.24
C GLU A 489 2.46 -23.49 6.69
N GLY A 490 2.28 -23.02 7.93
CA GLY A 490 3.12 -21.98 8.53
C GLY A 490 4.51 -22.51 8.89
N GLY A 491 5.56 -21.74 8.61
CA GLY A 491 6.96 -22.12 8.88
C GLY A 491 7.78 -22.48 7.64
N ASN A 492 7.17 -22.45 6.45
CA ASN A 492 7.84 -22.62 5.17
C ASN A 492 8.90 -21.55 4.92
N SER A 493 9.94 -21.90 4.17
CA SER A 493 11.04 -20.98 3.87
C SER A 493 10.68 -19.96 2.78
N LYS A 494 9.67 -20.26 1.95
CA LYS A 494 9.11 -19.36 0.93
C LYS A 494 7.58 -19.20 1.09
N CYS A 495 7.03 -18.06 0.68
CA CYS A 495 5.61 -17.73 0.94
C CYS A 495 4.58 -18.53 0.14
N LEU A 496 4.94 -19.08 -1.02
CA LEU A 496 4.06 -19.87 -1.88
C LEU A 496 4.44 -21.35 -1.92
N GLU A 497 5.31 -21.79 -1.02
CA GLU A 497 5.65 -23.21 -0.87
C GLU A 497 4.38 -24.04 -0.62
N GLY A 498 4.21 -25.12 -1.40
CA GLY A 498 3.02 -25.99 -1.41
C GLY A 498 1.91 -25.59 -2.39
N LEU A 499 2.00 -24.42 -3.03
CA LEU A 499 1.06 -24.00 -4.08
C LEU A 499 1.33 -24.78 -5.37
N ARG A 500 0.30 -25.43 -5.94
CA ARG A 500 0.41 -26.19 -7.19
C ARG A 500 -0.19 -25.45 -8.38
N VAL A 501 0.59 -25.27 -9.44
CA VAL A 501 0.20 -24.48 -10.62
C VAL A 501 0.35 -25.31 -11.89
N VAL A 502 -0.71 -25.40 -12.68
CA VAL A 502 -0.66 -25.90 -14.06
C VAL A 502 -0.68 -24.71 -15.01
N GLU A 503 0.31 -24.60 -15.88
CA GLU A 503 0.44 -23.47 -16.80
C GLU A 503 0.41 -23.95 -18.25
N LEU A 504 -0.56 -23.44 -19.03
CA LEU A 504 -0.67 -23.65 -20.48
C LEU A 504 -0.49 -22.30 -21.16
N SER A 505 0.75 -21.93 -21.40
CA SER A 505 1.10 -20.58 -21.82
C SER A 505 2.33 -20.55 -22.74
N ARG A 506 2.56 -19.41 -23.41
CA ARG A 506 3.65 -19.20 -24.37
C ARG A 506 4.11 -17.75 -24.36
N VAL A 507 5.29 -17.49 -24.92
CA VAL A 507 5.87 -16.15 -25.11
C VAL A 507 6.33 -15.53 -23.78
N ILE A 508 5.80 -14.38 -23.33
CA ILE A 508 6.36 -13.62 -22.20
C ILE A 508 5.36 -13.46 -21.06
N ALA A 509 4.22 -12.81 -21.30
CA ALA A 509 3.33 -12.35 -20.22
C ALA A 509 2.85 -13.46 -19.27
N ALA A 510 2.23 -14.52 -19.80
CA ALA A 510 1.75 -15.62 -18.97
C ALA A 510 2.89 -16.49 -18.41
N PRO A 511 3.96 -16.80 -19.17
CA PRO A 511 5.13 -17.47 -18.60
C PRO A 511 5.79 -16.72 -17.45
N LEU A 512 5.85 -15.39 -17.51
CA LEU A 512 6.41 -14.58 -16.43
C LEU A 512 5.58 -14.71 -15.14
N CYS A 513 4.25 -14.85 -15.23
CA CYS A 513 3.40 -15.11 -14.06
C CYS A 513 3.82 -16.40 -13.34
N GLY A 514 3.93 -17.52 -14.06
CA GLY A 514 4.36 -18.77 -13.45
C GLY A 514 5.79 -18.71 -12.92
N MET A 515 6.69 -18.04 -13.63
CA MET A 515 8.08 -17.86 -13.18
C MET A 515 8.13 -17.05 -11.87
N THR A 516 7.30 -16.02 -11.75
CA THR A 516 7.17 -15.20 -10.53
C THR A 516 6.64 -16.03 -9.35
N LEU A 517 5.57 -16.82 -9.57
CA LEU A 517 5.03 -17.69 -8.52
C LEU A 517 6.06 -18.73 -8.06
N ALA A 518 6.83 -19.30 -9.01
CA ALA A 518 7.89 -20.25 -8.70
C ALA A 518 9.06 -19.62 -7.92
N ALA A 519 9.41 -18.35 -8.18
CA ALA A 519 10.43 -17.63 -7.41
C ALA A 519 10.07 -17.54 -5.92
N HIS A 520 8.77 -17.57 -5.63
CA HIS A 520 8.21 -17.54 -4.28
C HIS A 520 7.83 -18.93 -3.73
N GLY A 521 8.24 -20.01 -4.41
CA GLY A 521 8.12 -21.39 -3.91
C GLY A 521 6.96 -22.22 -4.48
N ALA A 522 6.16 -21.69 -5.42
CA ALA A 522 5.11 -22.48 -6.06
C ALA A 522 5.70 -23.62 -6.92
N GLU A 523 5.07 -24.80 -6.88
CA GLU A 523 5.37 -25.89 -7.82
C GLU A 523 4.61 -25.63 -9.13
N VAL A 524 5.35 -25.26 -10.18
CA VAL A 524 4.77 -24.92 -11.49
C VAL A 524 5.09 -26.00 -12.52
N ILE A 525 4.04 -26.64 -13.06
CA ILE A 525 4.13 -27.53 -14.22
C ILE A 525 3.70 -26.74 -15.45
N TRP A 526 4.66 -26.42 -16.32
CA TRP A 526 4.44 -25.79 -17.61
C TRP A 526 4.19 -26.85 -18.68
N VAL A 527 2.95 -26.93 -19.15
CA VAL A 527 2.53 -27.88 -20.18
C VAL A 527 2.66 -27.23 -21.55
N THR A 528 3.50 -27.83 -22.38
CA THR A 528 3.66 -27.53 -23.81
C THR A 528 3.13 -28.69 -24.64
N SER A 529 3.29 -28.65 -25.96
CA SER A 529 2.88 -29.73 -26.87
C SER A 529 4.03 -30.10 -27.80
N PRO A 530 4.22 -31.39 -28.13
CA PRO A 530 5.22 -31.80 -29.11
C PRO A 530 4.93 -31.25 -30.52
N ASN A 531 3.71 -30.77 -30.77
CA ASN A 531 3.27 -30.21 -32.05
C ASN A 531 3.40 -28.67 -32.11
N LEU A 532 3.94 -28.02 -31.08
CA LEU A 532 4.16 -26.57 -31.04
C LEU A 532 5.65 -26.25 -31.16
N PRO A 533 6.04 -25.17 -31.88
CA PRO A 533 7.43 -24.80 -31.99
C PRO A 533 7.98 -24.27 -30.66
N ASP A 534 9.20 -24.72 -30.33
CA ASP A 534 10.04 -24.18 -29.25
C ASP A 534 10.45 -22.73 -29.58
N LEU A 535 10.58 -21.90 -28.56
CA LEU A 535 11.13 -20.54 -28.63
C LEU A 535 12.38 -20.45 -27.73
N PRO A 536 13.53 -21.04 -28.11
CA PRO A 536 14.64 -21.24 -27.19
C PRO A 536 15.20 -19.97 -26.54
N SER A 537 15.14 -18.82 -27.23
CA SER A 537 15.60 -17.53 -26.69
C SER A 537 14.72 -17.00 -25.57
N ILE A 538 13.45 -17.39 -25.52
CA ILE A 538 12.46 -16.89 -24.56
C ILE A 538 12.15 -17.98 -23.53
N ASP A 539 11.83 -19.19 -24.01
CA ASP A 539 11.36 -20.30 -23.18
C ASP A 539 12.38 -20.69 -22.10
N ARG A 540 13.69 -20.62 -22.41
CA ARG A 540 14.74 -20.93 -21.42
C ARG A 540 14.76 -19.97 -20.24
N ASN A 541 14.53 -18.66 -20.45
CA ASN A 541 14.46 -17.72 -19.33
C ASN A 541 13.21 -17.99 -18.49
N PHE A 542 12.05 -18.14 -19.14
CA PHE A 542 10.78 -18.30 -18.44
C PHE A 542 10.50 -19.71 -17.91
N ALA A 543 11.37 -20.69 -18.21
CA ALA A 543 11.35 -22.02 -17.61
C ALA A 543 12.02 -22.07 -16.22
N ARG A 544 12.69 -20.99 -15.78
CA ARG A 544 13.28 -20.93 -14.44
C ARG A 544 12.19 -21.10 -13.37
N GLY A 545 12.44 -22.01 -12.45
CA GLY A 545 11.50 -22.42 -11.39
C GLY A 545 10.44 -23.42 -11.82
N LYS A 546 10.38 -23.81 -13.09
CA LYS A 546 9.28 -24.63 -13.62
C LYS A 546 9.75 -26.00 -14.07
N ARG A 547 8.86 -26.98 -13.93
CA ARG A 547 8.96 -28.29 -14.57
C ARG A 547 8.23 -28.24 -15.91
N THR A 548 8.84 -28.74 -16.97
CA THR A 548 8.30 -28.64 -18.34
C THR A 548 7.90 -30.01 -18.87
N VAL A 549 6.63 -30.14 -19.27
CA VAL A 549 6.07 -31.38 -19.82
C VAL A 549 5.50 -31.12 -21.21
N GLN A 550 5.42 -32.17 -22.03
CA GLN A 550 4.81 -32.12 -23.36
C GLN A 550 3.61 -33.05 -23.38
N LEU A 551 2.42 -32.50 -23.57
CA LEU A 551 1.15 -33.23 -23.66
C LEU A 551 0.41 -32.77 -24.91
N ASP A 552 0.05 -33.69 -25.79
CA ASP A 552 -0.83 -33.41 -26.92
C ASP A 552 -2.29 -33.59 -26.49
N ILE A 553 -3.02 -32.47 -26.31
CA ILE A 553 -4.43 -32.51 -25.88
C ILE A 553 -5.38 -33.15 -26.92
N HIS A 554 -4.90 -33.43 -28.13
CA HIS A 554 -5.61 -34.24 -29.13
C HIS A 554 -5.48 -35.74 -28.86
N ASN A 555 -4.42 -36.17 -28.16
CA ASN A 555 -4.25 -37.53 -27.69
C ASN A 555 -5.08 -37.76 -26.41
N PRO A 556 -5.99 -38.75 -26.38
CA PRO A 556 -6.80 -39.05 -25.20
C PRO A 556 -6.00 -39.35 -23.93
N ASP A 557 -4.84 -40.01 -24.04
CA ASP A 557 -4.02 -40.40 -22.90
C ASP A 557 -3.33 -39.18 -22.28
N ASP A 558 -2.72 -38.33 -23.10
CA ASP A 558 -2.12 -37.07 -22.67
C ASP A 558 -3.16 -36.11 -22.09
N LYS A 559 -4.34 -36.05 -22.70
CA LYS A 559 -5.48 -35.29 -22.17
C LYS A 559 -5.90 -35.80 -20.80
N SER A 560 -5.96 -37.12 -20.61
CA SER A 560 -6.25 -37.74 -19.31
C SER A 560 -5.21 -37.36 -18.25
N GLN A 561 -3.93 -37.37 -18.60
CA GLN A 561 -2.85 -36.91 -17.72
C GLN A 561 -2.99 -35.43 -17.34
N LEU A 562 -3.31 -34.56 -18.30
CA LEU A 562 -3.57 -33.15 -18.01
C LEU A 562 -4.75 -32.96 -17.05
N LEU A 563 -5.86 -33.68 -17.27
CA LEU A 563 -7.03 -33.62 -16.39
C LEU A 563 -6.71 -34.09 -14.97
N GLN A 564 -5.84 -35.09 -14.82
CA GLN A 564 -5.36 -35.54 -13.52
C GLN A 564 -4.55 -34.46 -12.80
N LEU A 565 -3.67 -33.73 -13.50
CA LEU A 565 -2.95 -32.60 -12.92
C LEU A 565 -3.92 -31.48 -12.47
N LEU A 566 -4.90 -31.14 -13.31
CA LEU A 566 -5.89 -30.08 -13.04
C LEU A 566 -6.79 -30.37 -11.84
N LYS A 567 -7.04 -31.66 -11.55
CA LYS A 567 -7.83 -32.09 -10.39
C LYS A 567 -7.18 -31.68 -9.06
N ASP A 568 -5.86 -31.74 -8.98
CA ASP A 568 -5.11 -31.53 -7.74
C ASP A 568 -4.34 -30.20 -7.70
N CYS A 569 -4.49 -29.34 -8.72
CA CYS A 569 -3.86 -28.02 -8.76
C CYS A 569 -4.65 -26.98 -7.95
N ASP A 570 -3.97 -25.89 -7.58
CA ASP A 570 -4.60 -24.71 -7.00
C ASP A 570 -4.93 -23.66 -8.07
N VAL A 571 -4.03 -23.52 -9.05
CA VAL A 571 -4.09 -22.49 -10.09
C VAL A 571 -3.90 -23.11 -11.46
N PHE A 572 -4.74 -22.70 -12.41
CA PHE A 572 -4.56 -22.93 -13.83
C PHE A 572 -4.29 -21.60 -14.54
N ILE A 573 -3.12 -21.46 -15.15
CA ILE A 573 -2.71 -20.26 -15.89
C ILE A 573 -2.82 -20.54 -17.39
N GLN A 574 -3.43 -19.63 -18.14
CA GLN A 574 -3.42 -19.68 -19.60
C GLN A 574 -3.11 -18.33 -20.27
N GLY A 575 -2.42 -18.42 -21.42
CA GLY A 575 -2.08 -17.28 -22.28
C GLY A 575 -2.79 -17.27 -23.64
N PHE A 576 -3.90 -17.99 -23.77
CA PHE A 576 -4.63 -18.12 -25.03
C PHE A 576 -5.76 -17.11 -25.17
N ARG A 577 -6.24 -16.91 -26.41
CA ARG A 577 -7.40 -16.03 -26.65
C ARG A 577 -8.61 -16.59 -25.89
N PRO A 578 -9.45 -15.74 -25.28
CA PRO A 578 -10.69 -16.14 -24.63
C PRO A 578 -11.47 -17.18 -25.44
N GLY A 579 -11.83 -18.30 -24.80
CA GLY A 579 -12.56 -19.41 -25.42
C GLY A 579 -11.74 -20.41 -26.24
N SER A 580 -10.44 -20.17 -26.50
CA SER A 580 -9.63 -21.08 -27.36
C SER A 580 -9.50 -22.50 -26.81
N LEU A 581 -9.49 -22.65 -25.48
CA LEU A 581 -9.40 -23.94 -24.82
C LEU A 581 -10.76 -24.63 -24.60
N ALA A 582 -11.86 -23.89 -24.79
CA ALA A 582 -13.21 -24.42 -24.56
C ALA A 582 -13.56 -25.57 -25.51
N SER A 583 -13.13 -25.49 -26.78
CA SER A 583 -13.32 -26.57 -27.77
C SER A 583 -12.59 -27.87 -27.42
N TYR A 584 -11.64 -27.82 -26.48
CA TYR A 584 -10.91 -28.98 -25.99
C TYR A 584 -11.45 -29.51 -24.66
N GLY A 585 -12.58 -28.99 -24.17
CA GLY A 585 -13.15 -29.37 -22.87
C GLY A 585 -12.41 -28.76 -21.68
N LEU A 586 -11.67 -27.66 -21.91
CA LEU A 586 -10.98 -26.89 -20.89
C LEU A 586 -11.62 -25.49 -20.77
N SER A 587 -12.95 -25.43 -20.90
CA SER A 587 -13.69 -24.23 -20.55
C SER A 587 -13.66 -24.03 -19.03
N GLN A 588 -13.94 -22.81 -18.59
CA GLN A 588 -13.96 -22.53 -17.16
C GLN A 588 -15.00 -23.38 -16.43
N GLU A 589 -16.17 -23.60 -17.03
CA GLU A 589 -17.23 -24.44 -16.48
C GLU A 589 -16.78 -25.89 -16.34
N GLU A 590 -16.03 -26.43 -17.31
CA GLU A 590 -15.46 -27.77 -17.22
C GLU A 590 -14.36 -27.86 -16.15
N LEU A 591 -13.50 -26.85 -16.05
CA LEU A 591 -12.47 -26.79 -15.00
C LEU A 591 -13.07 -26.77 -13.59
N ILE A 592 -14.18 -26.06 -13.39
CA ILE A 592 -14.89 -26.02 -12.10
C ILE A 592 -15.51 -27.39 -11.75
N LYS A 593 -16.01 -28.14 -12.75
CA LYS A 593 -16.50 -29.52 -12.53
C LYS A 593 -15.38 -30.46 -12.08
N ILE A 594 -14.18 -30.27 -12.62
CA ILE A 594 -12.98 -31.06 -12.27
C ILE A 594 -12.48 -30.67 -10.88
N ASN A 595 -12.41 -29.36 -10.61
CA ASN A 595 -11.88 -28.80 -9.37
C ASN A 595 -12.70 -27.56 -8.94
N PRO A 596 -13.65 -27.73 -8.00
CA PRO A 596 -14.55 -26.66 -7.56
C PRO A 596 -13.89 -25.47 -6.86
N ASN A 597 -12.60 -25.57 -6.52
CA ASN A 597 -11.81 -24.57 -5.81
C ASN A 597 -10.66 -24.01 -6.66
N ILE A 598 -10.68 -24.26 -7.98
CA ILE A 598 -9.62 -23.83 -8.89
C ILE A 598 -9.61 -22.32 -9.07
N ILE A 599 -8.41 -21.76 -9.21
CA ILE A 599 -8.21 -20.38 -9.66
C ILE A 599 -7.79 -20.42 -11.13
N VAL A 600 -8.58 -19.79 -12.01
CA VAL A 600 -8.27 -19.69 -13.44
C VAL A 600 -7.70 -18.31 -13.75
N ALA A 601 -6.42 -18.25 -14.09
CA ALA A 601 -5.71 -17.02 -14.44
C ALA A 601 -5.56 -16.91 -15.97
N ASN A 602 -6.18 -15.89 -16.55
CA ASN A 602 -6.24 -15.66 -17.99
C ASN A 602 -5.41 -14.43 -18.37
N MET A 603 -4.50 -14.61 -19.33
CA MET A 603 -3.78 -13.54 -20.01
C MET A 603 -4.17 -13.51 -21.49
N SER A 604 -4.54 -12.33 -21.99
CA SER A 604 -4.90 -12.13 -23.40
C SER A 604 -4.46 -10.76 -23.91
N ALA A 605 -4.51 -10.52 -25.23
CA ALA A 605 -4.13 -9.22 -25.77
C ALA A 605 -5.13 -8.11 -25.42
N PHE A 606 -6.44 -8.37 -25.63
CA PHE A 606 -7.48 -7.33 -25.57
C PHE A 606 -8.52 -7.54 -24.46
N GLY A 607 -8.44 -8.63 -23.71
CA GLY A 607 -9.37 -8.95 -22.62
C GLY A 607 -10.52 -9.85 -23.09
N PRO A 608 -11.34 -10.34 -22.13
CA PRO A 608 -12.45 -11.23 -22.43
C PRO A 608 -13.65 -10.52 -23.08
N ASP A 609 -13.72 -9.19 -22.96
CA ASP A 609 -14.87 -8.39 -23.39
C ASP A 609 -14.54 -7.54 -24.63
N GLY A 610 -15.59 -7.16 -25.36
CA GLY A 610 -15.49 -6.28 -26.53
C GLY A 610 -15.22 -7.02 -27.86
N PRO A 611 -15.29 -6.29 -29.00
CA PRO A 611 -15.24 -6.88 -30.34
C PRO A 611 -13.88 -7.47 -30.71
N TRP A 612 -12.81 -7.16 -29.98
CA TRP A 612 -11.46 -7.66 -30.25
C TRP A 612 -11.03 -8.78 -29.29
N SER A 613 -11.92 -9.25 -28.42
CA SER A 613 -11.64 -10.35 -27.47
C SER A 613 -11.07 -11.60 -28.16
N GLY A 614 -11.60 -11.94 -29.34
CA GLY A 614 -11.14 -13.07 -30.15
C GLY A 614 -9.93 -12.79 -31.06
N ARG A 615 -9.37 -11.57 -31.06
CA ARG A 615 -8.24 -11.23 -31.95
C ARG A 615 -6.90 -11.69 -31.38
N ARG A 616 -5.92 -11.93 -32.27
CA ARG A 616 -4.52 -12.19 -31.89
C ARG A 616 -3.83 -10.89 -31.56
N GLY A 617 -2.96 -10.89 -30.56
CA GLY A 617 -2.13 -9.73 -30.26
C GLY A 617 -0.90 -10.12 -29.49
N PHE A 618 0.10 -9.24 -29.58
CA PHE A 618 1.37 -9.29 -28.89
C PHE A 618 1.62 -7.88 -28.37
N ASP A 619 2.48 -7.74 -27.37
CA ASP A 619 2.80 -6.46 -26.72
C ASP A 619 3.02 -5.33 -27.74
N SER A 620 3.99 -5.48 -28.64
CA SER A 620 4.29 -4.47 -29.66
C SER A 620 3.09 -4.05 -30.52
N LEU A 621 2.17 -4.97 -30.82
CA LEU A 621 0.95 -4.68 -31.58
C LEU A 621 -0.07 -3.92 -30.73
N VAL A 622 -0.21 -4.28 -29.45
CA VAL A 622 -1.08 -3.58 -28.51
C VAL A 622 -0.56 -2.17 -28.26
N GLN A 623 0.76 -1.98 -28.10
CA GLN A 623 1.35 -0.64 -28.02
C GLN A 623 1.04 0.21 -29.26
N THR A 624 1.09 -0.41 -30.45
CA THR A 624 0.83 0.26 -31.73
C THR A 624 -0.64 0.66 -31.88
N CYS A 625 -1.58 -0.25 -31.64
CA CYS A 625 -3.00 0.01 -31.87
C CYS A 625 -3.67 0.82 -30.76
N SER A 626 -3.10 0.83 -29.55
CA SER A 626 -3.57 1.64 -28.43
C SER A 626 -3.10 3.09 -28.47
N GLY A 627 -2.06 3.37 -29.25
CA GLY A 627 -1.42 4.67 -29.37
C GLY A 627 -0.38 5.02 -28.35
N MET A 628 0.06 4.03 -27.57
CA MET A 628 1.27 4.15 -26.75
C MET A 628 2.49 4.53 -27.61
N ASN A 629 2.67 3.92 -28.79
CA ASN A 629 3.83 4.25 -29.62
C ASN A 629 3.80 5.63 -30.26
N VAL A 630 2.62 6.17 -30.58
CA VAL A 630 2.50 7.55 -31.07
C VAL A 630 2.85 8.51 -29.94
N SER A 631 2.33 8.26 -28.73
CA SER A 631 2.62 9.08 -27.56
C SER A 631 4.11 9.10 -27.20
N GLU A 632 4.80 7.95 -27.23
CA GLU A 632 6.26 7.87 -27.03
C GLU A 632 7.02 8.69 -28.08
N ALA A 633 6.60 8.65 -29.35
CA ALA A 633 7.25 9.38 -30.43
C ALA A 633 7.08 10.90 -30.30
N GLU A 634 5.87 11.35 -29.91
CA GLU A 634 5.56 12.76 -29.64
C GLU A 634 6.44 13.31 -28.52
N HIS A 635 6.60 12.57 -27.42
CA HIS A 635 7.43 12.99 -26.27
C HIS A 635 8.93 12.98 -26.57
N ALA A 636 9.40 12.00 -27.36
CA ALA A 636 10.79 11.96 -27.80
C ALA A 636 11.15 13.16 -28.69
N ALA A 637 10.15 13.79 -29.34
CA ALA A 637 10.29 14.97 -30.18
C ALA A 637 11.31 14.82 -31.32
N LYS A 638 11.47 13.60 -31.87
CA LYS A 638 12.41 13.28 -32.97
C LYS A 638 11.79 13.21 -34.36
N GLY A 639 10.51 13.55 -34.50
CA GLY A 639 9.77 13.46 -35.77
C GLY A 639 9.47 12.03 -36.25
N GLU A 640 9.59 11.04 -35.35
CA GLU A 640 9.21 9.65 -35.61
C GLU A 640 7.68 9.50 -35.63
N ALA A 641 7.14 8.60 -36.46
CA ALA A 641 5.70 8.31 -36.46
C ALA A 641 5.26 7.46 -35.25
N ALA A 642 6.14 6.58 -34.80
CA ALA A 642 5.89 5.66 -33.69
C ALA A 642 7.22 5.26 -33.05
N ARG A 643 7.23 5.17 -31.72
CA ARG A 643 8.39 4.74 -30.93
C ARG A 643 7.98 3.62 -29.97
N PRO A 644 8.60 2.44 -30.02
CA PRO A 644 8.37 1.37 -29.05
C PRO A 644 8.91 1.77 -27.68
N THR A 645 8.30 1.27 -26.61
CA THR A 645 8.92 1.30 -25.29
C THR A 645 10.22 0.48 -25.30
N PRO A 646 11.17 0.71 -24.38
CA PRO A 646 12.49 0.05 -24.40
C PRO A 646 12.44 -1.47 -24.14
N CYS A 647 11.29 -2.02 -23.74
CA CYS A 647 11.07 -3.43 -23.43
C CYS A 647 9.66 -3.88 -23.87
N GLN A 648 9.34 -5.17 -23.71
CA GLN A 648 7.94 -5.62 -23.82
C GLN A 648 7.21 -5.26 -22.51
N ALA A 649 6.96 -3.97 -22.31
CA ALA A 649 6.48 -3.41 -21.05
C ALA A 649 5.09 -3.94 -20.65
N LEU A 650 4.21 -4.19 -21.63
CA LEU A 650 2.87 -4.72 -21.39
C LEU A 650 2.93 -6.19 -20.99
N ASP A 651 3.83 -6.97 -21.61
CA ASP A 651 4.02 -8.38 -21.27
C ASP A 651 4.63 -8.52 -19.87
N HIS A 652 5.70 -7.76 -19.55
CA HIS A 652 6.36 -7.82 -18.25
C HIS A 652 5.45 -7.35 -17.11
N ALA A 653 4.87 -6.15 -17.22
CA ALA A 653 3.91 -5.67 -16.24
C ALA A 653 2.69 -6.60 -16.15
N GLY A 654 2.25 -7.16 -17.28
CA GLY A 654 1.18 -8.16 -17.32
C GLY A 654 1.52 -9.44 -16.57
N GLY A 655 2.73 -9.98 -16.68
CA GLY A 655 3.11 -11.18 -15.94
C GLY A 655 3.13 -10.98 -14.43
N TYR A 656 3.78 -9.92 -13.95
CA TYR A 656 3.84 -9.60 -12.52
C TYR A 656 2.45 -9.30 -11.93
N MET A 657 1.64 -8.51 -12.64
CA MET A 657 0.28 -8.18 -12.20
C MET A 657 -0.63 -9.42 -12.21
N LEU A 658 -0.37 -10.42 -13.06
CA LEU A 658 -1.15 -11.67 -13.08
C LEU A 658 -0.81 -12.50 -11.84
N ALA A 659 0.47 -12.60 -11.50
CA ALA A 659 0.92 -13.26 -10.28
C ALA A 659 0.33 -12.58 -9.03
N ALA A 660 0.33 -11.25 -8.99
CA ALA A 660 -0.34 -10.48 -7.93
C ALA A 660 -1.85 -10.77 -7.87
N GLY A 661 -2.53 -10.84 -9.03
CA GLY A 661 -3.93 -11.23 -9.13
C GLY A 661 -4.21 -12.66 -8.65
N VAL A 662 -3.32 -13.61 -8.95
CA VAL A 662 -3.37 -14.98 -8.44
C VAL A 662 -3.24 -15.01 -6.91
N MET A 663 -2.26 -14.30 -6.35
CA MET A 663 -2.08 -14.20 -4.89
C MET A 663 -3.31 -13.58 -4.20
N ALA A 664 -3.89 -12.53 -4.80
CA ALA A 664 -5.12 -11.93 -4.30
C ALA A 664 -6.33 -12.89 -4.40
N ALA A 665 -6.42 -13.68 -5.47
CA ALA A 665 -7.45 -14.70 -5.62
C ALA A 665 -7.25 -15.88 -4.64
N LEU A 666 -6.01 -16.26 -4.33
CA LEU A 666 -5.69 -17.26 -3.31
C LEU A 666 -6.17 -16.81 -1.93
N TYR A 667 -5.88 -15.56 -1.57
CA TYR A 667 -6.41 -14.97 -0.34
C TYR A 667 -7.94 -15.00 -0.31
N ARG A 668 -8.61 -14.55 -1.38
CA ARG A 668 -10.07 -14.56 -1.48
C ARG A 668 -10.66 -15.96 -1.41
N ARG A 669 -10.04 -16.95 -2.06
CA ARG A 669 -10.43 -18.35 -1.93
C ARG A 669 -10.30 -18.85 -0.49
N ALA A 670 -9.21 -18.51 0.18
CA ALA A 670 -8.97 -18.89 1.57
C ALA A 670 -9.91 -18.21 2.58
N THR A 671 -10.47 -17.04 2.25
CA THR A 671 -11.40 -16.33 3.13
C THR A 671 -12.87 -16.59 2.80
N ASN A 672 -13.19 -16.76 1.52
CA ASN A 672 -14.58 -16.82 1.03
C ASN A 672 -14.95 -18.18 0.43
N GLY A 673 -13.98 -19.05 0.16
CA GLY A 673 -14.19 -20.31 -0.55
C GLY A 673 -14.37 -20.13 -2.06
N GLY A 674 -14.73 -21.22 -2.73
CA GLY A 674 -15.13 -21.22 -4.13
C GLY A 674 -13.99 -21.17 -5.16
N SER A 675 -14.39 -21.18 -6.42
CA SER A 675 -13.50 -20.97 -7.56
C SER A 675 -13.46 -19.50 -7.97
N TRP A 676 -12.29 -19.09 -8.46
CA TRP A 676 -12.03 -17.70 -8.82
C TRP A 676 -11.43 -17.61 -10.21
N ARG A 677 -11.68 -16.47 -10.85
CA ARG A 677 -11.06 -16.12 -12.12
C ARG A 677 -10.30 -14.83 -11.99
N VAL A 678 -9.10 -14.80 -12.54
CA VAL A 678 -8.26 -13.61 -12.67
C VAL A 678 -8.11 -13.33 -14.16
N ASP A 679 -8.77 -12.29 -14.65
CA ASP A 679 -8.68 -11.87 -16.05
C ASP A 679 -7.75 -10.67 -16.16
N MET A 680 -6.77 -10.75 -17.06
CA MET A 680 -5.95 -9.61 -17.46
C MET A 680 -5.74 -9.54 -18.96
N SER A 681 -5.41 -8.34 -19.42
CA SER A 681 -5.03 -8.11 -20.81
C SER A 681 -3.94 -7.09 -20.99
N LEU A 682 -3.14 -7.25 -22.04
CA LEU A 682 -2.10 -6.29 -22.43
C LEU A 682 -2.69 -4.89 -22.66
N ALA A 683 -3.88 -4.81 -23.25
CA ALA A 683 -4.58 -3.54 -23.45
C ALA A 683 -5.08 -2.93 -22.13
N GLY A 684 -5.43 -3.74 -21.13
CA GLY A 684 -5.71 -3.29 -19.77
C GLY A 684 -4.45 -2.77 -19.07
N ILE A 685 -3.33 -3.47 -19.23
CA ILE A 685 -2.02 -3.02 -18.73
C ILE A 685 -1.61 -1.71 -19.38
N MET A 686 -1.80 -1.54 -20.69
CA MET A 686 -1.54 -0.28 -21.38
C MET A 686 -2.36 0.88 -20.78
N LYS A 687 -3.65 0.67 -20.53
CA LYS A 687 -4.49 1.69 -19.87
C LYS A 687 -3.96 2.05 -18.48
N TYR A 688 -3.55 1.03 -17.73
CA TYR A 688 -2.96 1.23 -16.41
C TYR A 688 -1.67 2.04 -16.49
N LEU A 689 -0.72 1.67 -17.34
CA LEU A 689 0.53 2.42 -17.52
C LEU A 689 0.27 3.86 -17.97
N ARG A 690 -0.66 4.08 -18.91
CA ARG A 690 -1.09 5.43 -19.31
C ARG A 690 -1.64 6.24 -18.13
N SER A 691 -2.35 5.61 -17.20
CA SER A 691 -2.92 6.28 -16.03
C SER A 691 -1.88 6.73 -14.99
N LEU A 692 -0.66 6.18 -15.04
CA LEU A 692 0.44 6.58 -14.15
C LEU A 692 1.05 7.94 -14.55
N GLY A 693 0.67 8.48 -15.71
CA GLY A 693 1.23 9.72 -16.25
C GLY A 693 2.50 9.49 -17.06
N GLN A 694 3.08 10.58 -17.55
CA GLN A 694 4.30 10.58 -18.35
C GLN A 694 5.24 11.68 -17.86
N TYR A 695 6.54 11.48 -18.04
CA TYR A 695 7.55 12.49 -17.75
C TYR A 695 7.39 13.71 -18.68
N PRO A 696 7.67 14.94 -18.21
CA PRO A 696 7.58 16.13 -19.05
C PRO A 696 8.56 16.11 -20.22
N GLY A 697 8.04 16.29 -21.44
CA GLY A 697 8.84 16.38 -22.66
C GLY A 697 9.72 15.14 -22.87
N ALA A 698 10.99 15.37 -23.19
CA ALA A 698 11.95 14.30 -23.48
C ALA A 698 12.68 13.74 -22.24
N SER A 699 12.41 14.26 -21.04
CA SER A 699 13.18 13.91 -19.82
C SER A 699 13.14 12.42 -19.47
N GLY A 700 12.03 11.73 -19.78
CA GLY A 700 11.92 10.28 -19.59
C GLY A 700 12.89 9.45 -20.45
N PHE A 701 13.46 10.02 -21.51
CA PHE A 701 14.43 9.37 -22.39
C PHE A 701 15.89 9.64 -22.01
N GLU A 702 16.14 10.43 -20.96
CA GLU A 702 17.48 10.73 -20.45
C GLU A 702 17.98 9.66 -19.48
N ALA A 703 17.08 8.80 -18.98
CA ALA A 703 17.44 7.70 -18.09
C ALA A 703 18.36 6.69 -18.78
N PRO A 704 19.38 6.15 -18.07
CA PRO A 704 20.25 5.11 -18.62
C PRO A 704 19.43 3.86 -18.91
N ASP A 705 19.73 3.22 -20.03
CA ASP A 705 19.05 1.99 -20.46
C ASP A 705 20.00 0.79 -20.48
N PHE A 706 19.45 -0.40 -20.23
CA PHE A 706 20.18 -1.67 -20.20
C PHE A 706 19.83 -2.50 -21.44
N ASN A 707 20.76 -2.62 -22.38
CA ASN A 707 20.53 -3.28 -23.67
C ASN A 707 21.29 -4.60 -23.81
N LYS A 708 22.39 -4.75 -23.06
CA LYS A 708 23.24 -5.94 -23.06
C LYS A 708 23.72 -6.24 -21.63
N PRO A 709 24.14 -7.48 -21.34
CA PRO A 709 24.52 -7.89 -19.98
C PRO A 709 25.60 -7.00 -19.36
N GLU A 710 26.52 -6.46 -20.17
CA GLU A 710 27.62 -5.60 -19.72
C GLU A 710 27.15 -4.21 -19.22
N ASP A 711 25.92 -3.80 -19.53
CA ASP A 711 25.35 -2.55 -19.03
C ASP A 711 24.85 -2.69 -17.58
N VAL A 712 24.67 -3.93 -17.10
CA VAL A 712 23.98 -4.26 -15.84
C VAL A 712 25.00 -4.54 -14.72
N PRO A 713 24.78 -4.06 -13.48
CA PRO A 713 25.63 -4.41 -12.36
C PRO A 713 25.70 -5.91 -12.10
N GLU A 714 26.89 -6.43 -11.80
CA GLU A 714 27.11 -7.85 -11.50
C GLU A 714 26.24 -8.38 -10.36
N THR A 715 25.88 -7.51 -9.40
CA THR A 715 25.02 -7.85 -8.26
C THR A 715 23.62 -8.31 -8.67
N CYS A 716 23.10 -7.84 -9.80
CA CYS A 716 21.79 -8.18 -10.33
C CYS A 716 21.74 -9.59 -10.96
N PHE A 717 22.90 -10.21 -11.23
CA PHE A 717 22.98 -11.53 -11.86
C PHE A 717 23.13 -12.67 -10.85
N GLU A 718 22.58 -13.82 -11.20
CA GLU A 718 22.97 -15.13 -10.66
C GLU A 718 23.50 -16.04 -11.76
N ILE A 719 24.35 -16.99 -11.37
CA ILE A 719 24.90 -18.03 -12.23
C ILE A 719 24.44 -19.38 -11.71
N ARG A 720 23.83 -20.17 -12.58
CA ARG A 720 23.26 -21.49 -12.25
C ARG A 720 23.55 -22.47 -13.38
N GLU A 721 23.80 -23.73 -13.03
CA GLU A 721 23.86 -24.80 -14.03
C GLU A 721 22.46 -25.20 -14.49
N THR A 722 22.33 -25.47 -15.79
CA THR A 722 21.07 -25.83 -16.45
C THR A 722 21.26 -27.05 -17.34
N GLY A 723 20.16 -27.62 -17.85
CA GLY A 723 20.22 -28.66 -18.89
C GLY A 723 20.83 -28.19 -20.22
N PHE A 724 21.16 -26.91 -20.35
CA PHE A 724 21.83 -26.32 -21.51
C PHE A 724 23.23 -25.77 -21.19
N GLY A 725 23.76 -26.06 -20.00
CA GLY A 725 25.03 -25.53 -19.48
C GLY A 725 24.86 -24.34 -18.55
N SER A 726 25.96 -23.68 -18.21
CA SER A 726 25.99 -22.54 -17.29
C SER A 726 25.16 -21.36 -17.82
N MET A 727 24.20 -20.89 -17.04
CA MET A 727 23.32 -19.76 -17.36
C MET A 727 23.59 -18.61 -16.40
N THR A 728 23.90 -17.43 -16.95
CA THR A 728 23.98 -16.18 -16.21
C THR A 728 22.70 -15.39 -16.48
N ALA A 729 21.89 -15.12 -15.46
CA ALA A 729 20.57 -14.52 -15.62
C ALA A 729 20.25 -13.53 -14.50
N ILE A 730 19.28 -12.64 -14.74
CA ILE A 730 18.82 -11.65 -13.75
C ILE A 730 18.13 -12.36 -12.57
N LYS A 731 18.51 -12.00 -11.35
CA LYS A 731 17.85 -12.45 -10.11
C LYS A 731 16.44 -11.86 -10.01
N HIS A 732 15.55 -12.53 -9.29
CA HIS A 732 14.28 -11.92 -8.93
C HIS A 732 14.51 -10.73 -7.99
N CYS A 733 13.98 -9.56 -8.31
CA CYS A 733 14.26 -8.33 -7.57
C CYS A 733 13.39 -8.14 -6.32
N ALA A 734 12.24 -8.82 -6.25
CA ALA A 734 11.35 -8.71 -5.10
C ALA A 734 11.90 -9.51 -3.92
N THR A 735 11.85 -8.94 -2.72
CA THR A 735 12.20 -9.63 -1.47
C THR A 735 11.04 -9.54 -0.49
N ILE A 736 10.94 -10.53 0.40
CA ILE A 736 9.97 -10.55 1.49
C ILE A 736 10.75 -10.78 2.77
N GLU A 737 10.58 -9.89 3.75
CA GLU A 737 11.29 -9.98 5.02
C GLU A 737 11.07 -11.34 5.69
N GLY A 738 12.17 -11.98 6.10
CA GLY A 738 12.15 -13.28 6.77
C GLY A 738 11.92 -14.49 5.86
N LEU A 739 11.76 -14.30 4.54
CA LEU A 739 11.53 -15.39 3.59
C LEU A 739 12.60 -15.46 2.50
N GLN A 740 12.82 -16.66 2.00
CA GLN A 740 13.67 -16.91 0.84
C GLN A 740 12.93 -16.59 -0.47
N VAL A 741 13.68 -16.15 -1.46
CA VAL A 741 13.19 -15.85 -2.81
C VAL A 741 14.21 -16.35 -3.83
N GLY A 742 13.73 -16.95 -4.91
CA GLY A 742 14.55 -17.44 -6.02
C GLY A 742 14.07 -18.77 -6.59
N TRP A 743 14.70 -19.22 -7.67
CA TRP A 743 14.29 -20.44 -8.39
C TRP A 743 15.13 -21.66 -8.00
N ASP A 744 14.46 -22.75 -7.67
CA ASP A 744 15.11 -24.02 -7.29
C ASP A 744 15.23 -24.99 -8.47
N VAL A 745 14.28 -24.93 -9.40
CA VAL A 745 14.30 -25.73 -10.64
C VAL A 745 14.92 -24.90 -11.76
N MET A 746 15.94 -25.44 -12.43
CA MET A 746 16.59 -24.76 -13.55
C MET A 746 16.17 -25.33 -14.92
N PRO A 747 16.20 -24.50 -15.98
CA PRO A 747 15.75 -24.89 -17.32
C PRO A 747 16.46 -26.14 -17.86
N LYS A 748 15.73 -26.95 -18.62
CA LYS A 748 16.23 -28.11 -19.37
C LYS A 748 15.38 -28.27 -20.64
N PRO A 749 15.73 -29.17 -21.59
CA PRO A 749 14.93 -29.35 -22.80
C PRO A 749 13.45 -29.56 -22.49
N LEU A 750 12.56 -28.89 -23.23
CA LEU A 750 11.11 -28.97 -23.01
C LEU A 750 10.65 -30.43 -23.05
N GLY A 751 9.80 -30.81 -22.10
CA GLY A 751 9.29 -32.19 -22.00
C GLY A 751 10.20 -33.16 -21.24
N SER A 752 11.29 -32.68 -20.64
CA SER A 752 12.19 -33.54 -19.85
C SER A 752 11.65 -33.91 -18.45
N ASP A 753 10.54 -33.32 -18.01
CA ASP A 753 9.89 -33.67 -16.75
C ASP A 753 8.73 -34.64 -16.94
N LYS A 754 8.39 -35.35 -15.87
CA LYS A 754 7.16 -36.14 -15.79
C LYS A 754 5.96 -35.27 -15.42
N ALA A 755 4.79 -35.62 -15.96
CA ALA A 755 3.50 -34.99 -15.65
C ALA A 755 2.91 -35.50 -14.32
N GLU A 756 3.62 -35.27 -13.21
CA GLU A 756 3.22 -35.68 -11.85
C GLU A 756 3.66 -34.62 -10.82
N TRP A 757 2.90 -34.40 -9.75
CA TRP A 757 3.29 -33.52 -8.64
C TRP A 757 4.39 -34.15 -7.78
N THR A 758 5.26 -33.33 -7.19
CA THR A 758 6.21 -33.78 -6.16
C THR A 758 5.58 -34.03 -4.80
#